data_AF-A0A8H5XE57-F1
#
_entry.id   AF-A0A8H5XE57-F1
#
_cell.length_a   1.000
_cell.length_b   1.000
_cell.length_c   1.000
_cell.angle_alpha   90.00
_cell.angle_beta   90.00
_cell.angle_gamma   90.00
#
_symmetry.space_group_name_H-M   'P 1'
#
loop_
_entity.id
_entity.type
_entity.pdbx_description
1 polymer ?
#
loop_
_entity_poly.entity_id
_entity_poly.type
_entity_poly.pdbx_seq_one_letter_code
_entity_poly.pdbx_strand_id
1 'polypeptide(L)'
;MATNQQTSFERSLDLFRRELSDDQIKQINGVNQKTVTDTIQEIQGKLGRRDDLCKLTRIQRFLHAMEHIEKLVTIFLNASDFVAFIWGPIKLALMVATTWTDAIRQLIDAYEEIAEALGNLAFFHNLIQSRDHLKLVLDDYFSDILRFHRCVLDVFSRPEWKRLFKWAWGSFRREVKSILASLKRKQALLSDDKLQSHAILKEVQDSDQYAKDQFSNLQTSLEDIKSTLASEQLQSKTLQAREMKTYLESRLDVSNSRTDLQLESRDTDNENSGTWVFSDPVFKCWERGKSAENRILFLNGSPGSGKSTLAKTIIRYQKRKQSSESPRRSFLAYFFFKHDAADRKTARSMLQHLIMQLVNADETIMRFVYEKLSTMESTELADLKKLASDCFTSRPTATVVLDGLDEAIDNEHEVSITWCLNELLPTAKSRGCNLNVLICGQRDGRLDAMLSSHPQIRLDNVIDHRHDIEQFTKGQAVKIRARFLLTQEEEEKLIFKVSGASHASGMFLYARVVLENLAAMDSIQEFEDELETGTFPEDLDHAYERIAERILKQHGSSRHTTVKKILGWVVCAARPLRWREIQSRFCIDANKETCNIRNLRRDNCKGICSSLVDVTNCDLFPNVETEQVVNMVHQTATEYLVRSGTVNLLQEHVDMALFCCRYLCSKPLTTSKSQNITANIHSGYFGFLDYAAAHYAVHIQEVEAPQVSTDSASNLKPVKDSVKTAAVDLAKVHGKEASVETKDITKSAGNLNLAIQDNVLVVRKLIGLEREKSETDVFGTIEGPIRHKCHKIQCSKFSTGCPNEASLKEHLAVHERPFRCPHSDCFGHRIGYPSLERLESHNEAFHQSESRVKTAFPADLQTGEWNIHEACKAGNLDEVKRFHRDGSDLKRILPKIGSPLCAAVEAGHGNICQYLVENGVDPFRGGSKSVKTRTPVVVAIYRERWGILEFFLCNGDGPDNSELAKSIARAIHANQPVALNMFLTRRQPEDLVAVMELVPNEIMSQTDERLVQSGSHSTDATLIHTWFRFVKPEFYNEKGIFVAQLDCEEYKIWGDLFFRQYSFLQAALRRRCFSLATFLMEIGSDEYLQLKSRFVYGNVEVEILDLLFKADPRLAWTPDKSEDGLTPLHYTSRYIRNDNISSLYQRTVAAPNKFLLTCSEVKRVLVEYQAKSTDAERKRVREFAEKEMLREALEIMDLIGFNTT
;
A
#
# COMPACT_ATOMS: atom_id res chain seq x y z
N MET A 1 -54.34 -5.15 -25.60
CA MET A 1 -52.89 -5.39 -25.49
C MET A 1 -52.51 -5.26 -24.03
N ALA A 2 -52.57 -6.36 -23.29
CA ALA A 2 -52.27 -6.40 -21.86
C ALA A 2 -50.74 -6.52 -21.69
N THR A 3 -50.14 -5.53 -21.06
CA THR A 3 -48.74 -5.54 -20.64
C THR A 3 -48.55 -6.62 -19.57
N ASN A 4 -47.81 -7.69 -19.90
CA ASN A 4 -47.36 -8.72 -18.94
C ASN A 4 -46.52 -8.06 -17.83
N GLN A 5 -47.14 -7.76 -16.69
CA GLN A 5 -46.41 -7.44 -15.47
C GLN A 5 -45.86 -8.74 -14.88
N GLN A 6 -44.57 -8.99 -15.11
CA GLN A 6 -43.83 -10.11 -14.50
C GLN A 6 -43.94 -10.01 -12.97
N THR A 7 -44.37 -11.08 -12.30
CA THR A 7 -44.64 -11.10 -10.85
C THR A 7 -43.35 -10.93 -10.03
N SER A 8 -43.46 -10.53 -8.75
CA SER A 8 -42.32 -10.42 -7.81
C SER A 8 -41.56 -11.76 -7.72
N PHE A 9 -42.32 -12.86 -7.73
CA PHE A 9 -41.80 -14.22 -7.75
C PHE A 9 -40.97 -14.53 -9.00
N GLU A 10 -41.51 -14.28 -10.21
CA GLU A 10 -40.81 -14.54 -11.46
C GLU A 10 -39.50 -13.77 -11.57
N ARG A 11 -39.45 -12.51 -11.09
CA ARG A 11 -38.21 -11.71 -11.05
C ARG A 11 -37.18 -12.30 -10.09
N SER A 12 -37.60 -12.68 -8.88
CA SER A 12 -36.70 -13.31 -7.90
C SER A 12 -36.18 -14.66 -8.37
N LEU A 13 -36.99 -15.40 -9.11
CA LEU A 13 -36.62 -16.67 -9.72
C LEU A 13 -35.65 -16.49 -10.90
N ASP A 14 -35.85 -15.49 -11.76
CA ASP A 14 -34.90 -15.13 -12.81
C ASP A 14 -33.56 -14.67 -12.22
N LEU A 15 -33.59 -13.87 -11.15
CA LEU A 15 -32.39 -13.47 -10.42
C LEU A 15 -31.67 -14.68 -9.80
N PHE A 16 -32.40 -15.62 -9.23
CA PHE A 16 -31.84 -16.85 -8.67
C PHE A 16 -31.22 -17.73 -9.76
N ARG A 17 -31.89 -17.90 -10.91
CA ARG A 17 -31.38 -18.65 -12.07
C ARG A 17 -30.08 -18.08 -12.62
N ARG A 18 -29.96 -16.75 -12.74
CA ARG A 18 -28.74 -16.08 -13.22
C ARG A 18 -27.52 -16.33 -12.33
N GLU A 19 -27.71 -16.69 -11.06
CA GLU A 19 -26.60 -16.92 -10.13
C GLU A 19 -26.14 -18.37 -10.02
N LEU A 20 -26.91 -19.31 -10.55
CA LEU A 20 -26.53 -20.71 -10.60
C LEU A 20 -25.58 -20.96 -11.78
N SER A 21 -24.62 -21.89 -11.62
CA SER A 21 -23.89 -22.40 -12.78
C SER A 21 -24.76 -23.37 -13.59
N ASP A 22 -24.42 -23.58 -14.86
CA ASP A 22 -25.13 -24.55 -15.72
C ASP A 22 -25.18 -25.96 -15.09
N ASP A 23 -24.12 -26.35 -14.38
CA ASP A 23 -24.06 -27.64 -13.66
C ASP A 23 -24.99 -27.67 -12.45
N GLN A 24 -25.11 -26.56 -11.71
CA GLN A 24 -26.06 -26.45 -10.60
C GLN A 24 -27.51 -26.47 -11.10
N ILE A 25 -27.80 -25.82 -12.24
CA ILE A 25 -29.12 -25.84 -12.88
C ILE A 25 -29.48 -27.28 -13.27
N LYS A 26 -28.54 -28.02 -13.89
CA LYS A 26 -28.74 -29.45 -14.19
C LYS A 26 -29.02 -30.30 -12.95
N GLN A 27 -28.33 -30.01 -11.84
CA GLN A 27 -28.52 -30.75 -10.58
C GLN A 27 -29.83 -30.42 -9.85
N ILE A 28 -30.44 -29.26 -10.12
CA ILE A 28 -31.73 -28.82 -9.58
C ILE A 28 -32.90 -29.39 -10.39
N ASN A 29 -32.75 -29.51 -11.71
CA ASN A 29 -33.82 -30.00 -12.57
C ASN A 29 -34.32 -31.39 -12.16
N GLY A 30 -35.64 -31.52 -11.94
CA GLY A 30 -36.28 -32.78 -11.55
C GLY A 30 -36.16 -33.16 -10.07
N VAL A 31 -35.56 -32.30 -9.22
CA VAL A 31 -35.49 -32.55 -7.77
C VAL A 31 -36.86 -32.35 -7.11
N ASN A 32 -37.27 -33.31 -6.28
CA ASN A 32 -38.50 -33.29 -5.51
C ASN A 32 -38.26 -33.68 -4.04
N GLN A 33 -39.31 -33.64 -3.20
CA GLN A 33 -39.25 -33.98 -1.78
C GLN A 33 -38.59 -35.34 -1.51
N LYS A 34 -38.93 -36.37 -2.31
CA LYS A 34 -38.35 -37.72 -2.17
C LYS A 34 -36.84 -37.70 -2.40
N THR A 35 -36.40 -37.02 -3.44
CA THR A 35 -34.97 -36.88 -3.79
C THR A 35 -34.16 -36.23 -2.66
N VAL A 36 -34.70 -35.19 -2.02
CA VAL A 36 -34.04 -34.53 -0.87
C VAL A 36 -34.00 -35.46 0.34
N THR A 37 -35.09 -36.19 0.60
CA THR A 37 -35.17 -37.16 1.71
C THR A 37 -34.15 -38.29 1.55
N ASP A 38 -34.03 -38.85 0.35
CA ASP A 38 -33.03 -39.87 0.01
C ASP A 38 -31.61 -39.33 0.19
N THR A 39 -31.37 -38.07 -0.23
CA THR A 39 -30.07 -37.39 -0.05
C THR A 39 -29.74 -37.22 1.43
N ILE A 40 -30.71 -36.85 2.29
CA ILE A 40 -30.50 -36.72 3.74
C ILE A 40 -30.15 -38.06 4.38
N GLN A 41 -30.81 -39.15 3.97
CA GLN A 41 -30.49 -40.49 4.46
C GLN A 41 -29.08 -40.93 4.07
N GLU A 42 -28.69 -40.67 2.82
CA GLU A 42 -27.34 -40.93 2.31
C GLU A 42 -26.29 -40.15 3.11
N ILE A 43 -26.55 -38.86 3.37
CA ILE A 43 -25.70 -38.00 4.17
C ILE A 43 -25.57 -38.53 5.61
N GLN A 44 -26.68 -38.91 6.25
CA GLN A 44 -26.69 -39.44 7.61
C GLN A 44 -25.83 -40.71 7.70
N GLY A 45 -25.91 -41.58 6.70
CA GLY A 45 -25.05 -42.75 6.57
C GLY A 45 -23.57 -42.41 6.41
N LYS A 46 -23.24 -41.41 5.57
CA LYS A 46 -21.85 -40.93 5.39
C LYS A 46 -21.26 -40.30 6.65
N LEU A 47 -22.03 -39.50 7.38
CA LEU A 47 -21.60 -38.86 8.63
C LEU A 47 -21.51 -39.87 9.78
N GLY A 48 -22.43 -40.83 9.86
CA GLY A 48 -22.39 -41.91 10.84
C GLY A 48 -21.15 -42.81 10.70
N ARG A 49 -20.66 -43.03 9.47
CA ARG A 49 -19.39 -43.75 9.22
C ARG A 49 -18.13 -42.98 9.65
N ARG A 50 -18.25 -41.67 9.92
CA ARG A 50 -17.14 -40.79 10.34
C ARG A 50 -17.17 -40.46 11.84
N ASP A 51 -18.06 -41.10 12.63
CA ASP A 51 -18.36 -40.75 14.03
C ASP A 51 -18.82 -39.28 14.25
N ASP A 52 -19.23 -38.60 13.17
CA ASP A 52 -19.61 -37.19 13.14
C ASP A 52 -21.15 -37.04 13.10
N LEU A 53 -21.87 -37.77 13.96
CA LEU A 53 -23.33 -37.81 13.95
C LEU A 53 -23.95 -36.41 14.14
N CYS A 54 -24.51 -35.88 13.06
CA CYS A 54 -25.37 -34.69 13.10
C CYS A 54 -26.83 -35.16 13.21
N LYS A 55 -27.62 -34.58 14.11
CA LYS A 55 -29.07 -34.86 14.23
C LYS A 55 -29.82 -34.23 13.04
N LEU A 56 -29.69 -34.79 11.82
CA LEU A 56 -30.35 -34.26 10.62
C LEU A 56 -31.87 -34.32 10.72
N THR A 57 -32.43 -35.08 11.66
CA THR A 57 -33.86 -35.05 12.02
C THR A 57 -34.36 -33.65 12.37
N ARG A 58 -33.49 -32.72 12.78
CA ARG A 58 -33.85 -31.31 13.05
C ARG A 58 -34.34 -30.55 11.82
N ILE A 59 -33.89 -30.91 10.62
CA ILE A 59 -34.33 -30.25 9.37
C ILE A 59 -35.79 -30.57 9.01
N GLN A 60 -36.40 -31.60 9.61
CA GLN A 60 -37.74 -32.08 9.25
C GLN A 60 -38.81 -30.99 9.37
N ARG A 61 -38.69 -30.08 10.35
CA ARG A 61 -39.63 -28.96 10.51
C ARG A 61 -39.61 -28.04 9.29
N PHE A 62 -38.42 -27.80 8.72
CA PHE A 62 -38.25 -27.01 7.51
C PHE A 62 -38.79 -27.73 6.27
N LEU A 63 -38.49 -29.01 6.11
CA LEU A 63 -39.01 -29.80 4.98
C LEU A 63 -40.54 -29.87 4.99
N HIS A 64 -41.15 -30.05 6.17
CA HIS A 64 -42.60 -30.03 6.30
C HIS A 64 -43.19 -28.66 5.93
N ALA A 65 -42.56 -27.55 6.32
CA ALA A 65 -42.98 -26.22 5.89
C ALA A 65 -42.88 -26.07 4.35
N MET A 66 -41.82 -26.58 3.74
CA MET A 66 -41.62 -26.56 2.28
C MET A 66 -42.64 -27.41 1.51
N GLU A 67 -43.17 -28.48 2.11
CA GLU A 67 -44.25 -29.28 1.51
C GLU A 67 -45.57 -28.48 1.41
N HIS A 68 -45.90 -27.68 2.42
CA HIS A 68 -47.07 -26.79 2.36
C HIS A 68 -46.90 -25.70 1.30
N ILE A 69 -45.68 -25.19 1.19
CA ILE A 69 -45.26 -24.19 0.21
C ILE A 69 -45.35 -24.77 -1.22
N GLU A 70 -44.89 -26.01 -1.46
CA GLU A 70 -45.05 -26.73 -2.73
C GLU A 70 -46.53 -26.88 -3.13
N LYS A 71 -47.40 -27.27 -2.19
CA LYS A 71 -48.84 -27.39 -2.43
C LYS A 71 -49.45 -26.06 -2.85
N LEU A 72 -49.06 -24.95 -2.18
CA LEU A 72 -49.52 -23.60 -2.54
C LEU A 72 -49.04 -23.21 -3.95
N VAL A 73 -47.75 -23.38 -4.27
CA VAL A 73 -47.22 -23.09 -5.62
C VAL A 73 -47.94 -23.89 -6.70
N THR A 74 -48.19 -25.16 -6.45
CA THR A 74 -48.84 -26.05 -7.42
C THR A 74 -50.29 -25.63 -7.69
N ILE A 75 -51.01 -25.19 -6.64
CA ILE A 75 -52.40 -24.70 -6.74
C ILE A 75 -52.48 -23.33 -7.44
N PHE A 76 -51.52 -22.42 -7.19
CA PHE A 76 -51.60 -21.03 -7.66
C PHE A 76 -50.90 -20.76 -9.00
N LEU A 77 -49.77 -21.41 -9.28
CA LEU A 77 -48.93 -21.13 -10.45
C LEU A 77 -49.07 -22.16 -11.56
N ASN A 78 -49.83 -23.26 -11.34
CA ASN A 78 -50.16 -24.28 -12.34
C ASN A 78 -48.96 -24.81 -13.13
N ALA A 79 -47.78 -24.83 -12.52
CA ALA A 79 -46.51 -25.13 -13.17
C ALA A 79 -45.66 -26.05 -12.31
N SER A 80 -45.55 -27.31 -12.74
CA SER A 80 -44.70 -28.36 -12.14
C SER A 80 -43.21 -27.99 -12.12
N ASP A 81 -42.79 -27.08 -12.99
CA ASP A 81 -41.39 -26.71 -13.17
C ASP A 81 -40.81 -25.92 -11.99
N PHE A 82 -41.65 -25.36 -11.12
CA PHE A 82 -41.22 -24.59 -9.94
C PHE A 82 -40.90 -25.45 -8.72
N VAL A 83 -41.40 -26.70 -8.67
CA VAL A 83 -41.12 -27.63 -7.57
C VAL A 83 -39.62 -27.90 -7.43
N ALA A 84 -38.91 -27.99 -8.55
CA ALA A 84 -37.47 -28.13 -8.59
C ALA A 84 -36.73 -26.98 -7.88
N PHE A 85 -37.23 -25.74 -7.98
CA PHE A 85 -36.59 -24.56 -7.37
C PHE A 85 -36.89 -24.41 -5.87
N ILE A 86 -37.85 -25.18 -5.33
CA ILE A 86 -38.10 -25.28 -3.89
C ILE A 86 -37.11 -26.29 -3.27
N TRP A 87 -37.02 -27.48 -3.86
CA TRP A 87 -36.27 -28.60 -3.29
C TRP A 87 -34.79 -28.66 -3.72
N GLY A 88 -34.49 -28.23 -4.93
CA GLY A 88 -33.16 -28.24 -5.52
C GLY A 88 -32.11 -27.45 -4.74
N PRO A 89 -32.38 -26.20 -4.32
CA PRO A 89 -31.41 -25.43 -3.53
C PRO A 89 -31.08 -26.06 -2.18
N ILE A 90 -32.06 -26.72 -1.54
CA ILE A 90 -31.87 -27.47 -0.29
C ILE A 90 -30.91 -28.64 -0.51
N LYS A 91 -31.15 -29.41 -1.58
CA LYS A 91 -30.26 -30.51 -1.98
C LYS A 91 -28.83 -30.02 -2.21
N LEU A 92 -28.64 -28.95 -2.98
CA LEU A 92 -27.32 -28.39 -3.27
C LEU A 92 -26.60 -27.91 -2.01
N ALA A 93 -27.27 -27.13 -1.16
CA ALA A 93 -26.68 -26.61 0.06
C ALA A 93 -26.25 -27.74 1.00
N LEU A 94 -27.10 -28.77 1.18
CA LEU A 94 -26.77 -29.94 1.97
C LEU A 94 -25.59 -30.70 1.36
N MET A 95 -25.62 -31.01 0.06
CA MET A 95 -24.54 -31.73 -0.60
C MET A 95 -23.17 -31.05 -0.40
N VAL A 96 -23.09 -29.72 -0.53
CA VAL A 96 -21.82 -29.01 -0.32
C VAL A 96 -21.43 -28.94 1.16
N ALA A 97 -22.38 -28.64 2.05
CA ALA A 97 -22.13 -28.52 3.49
C ALA A 97 -21.67 -29.84 4.13
N THR A 98 -22.07 -31.00 3.59
CA THR A 98 -21.68 -32.33 4.12
C THR A 98 -20.18 -32.60 4.10
N THR A 99 -19.43 -31.84 3.31
CA THR A 99 -17.97 -31.92 3.27
C THR A 99 -17.32 -31.37 4.54
N TRP A 100 -18.06 -30.69 5.43
CA TRP A 100 -17.56 -30.17 6.71
C TRP A 100 -18.66 -30.10 7.79
N THR A 101 -18.41 -30.73 8.93
CA THR A 101 -19.40 -30.95 10.00
C THR A 101 -19.96 -29.67 10.64
N ASP A 102 -19.13 -28.65 10.81
CA ASP A 102 -19.60 -27.38 11.39
C ASP A 102 -20.48 -26.59 10.42
N ALA A 103 -20.20 -26.69 9.12
CA ALA A 103 -21.01 -26.04 8.10
C ALA A 103 -22.41 -26.67 8.02
N ILE A 104 -22.51 -28.00 8.05
CA ILE A 104 -23.83 -28.67 8.02
C ILE A 104 -24.63 -28.38 9.29
N ARG A 105 -24.00 -28.33 10.48
CA ARG A 105 -24.67 -27.94 11.73
C ARG A 105 -25.25 -26.54 11.65
N GLN A 106 -24.44 -25.56 11.27
CA GLN A 106 -24.89 -24.17 11.15
C GLN A 106 -25.95 -23.97 10.07
N LEU A 107 -25.84 -24.71 8.96
CA LEU A 107 -26.88 -24.72 7.91
C LEU A 107 -28.21 -25.27 8.42
N ILE A 108 -28.19 -26.36 9.20
CA ILE A 108 -29.41 -26.91 9.83
C ILE A 108 -30.02 -25.90 10.80
N ASP A 109 -29.19 -25.23 11.63
CA ASP A 109 -29.67 -24.20 12.55
C ASP A 109 -30.36 -23.05 11.81
N ALA A 110 -29.77 -22.59 10.69
CA ALA A 110 -30.37 -21.58 9.84
C ALA A 110 -31.70 -22.06 9.21
N TYR A 111 -31.77 -23.31 8.76
CA TYR A 111 -33.03 -23.90 8.25
C TYR A 111 -34.10 -24.01 9.35
N GLU A 112 -33.73 -24.32 10.58
CA GLU A 112 -34.66 -24.41 11.71
C GLU A 112 -35.22 -23.02 12.09
N GLU A 113 -34.39 -21.99 12.11
CA GLU A 113 -34.82 -20.60 12.33
C GLU A 113 -35.81 -20.13 11.24
N ILE A 114 -35.55 -20.47 9.98
CA ILE A 114 -36.48 -20.17 8.87
C ILE A 114 -37.77 -20.98 9.04
N ALA A 115 -37.69 -22.26 9.41
CA ALA A 115 -38.87 -23.09 9.64
C ALA A 115 -39.80 -22.53 10.73
N GLU A 116 -39.22 -21.98 11.81
CA GLU A 116 -39.97 -21.30 12.86
C GLU A 116 -40.73 -20.08 12.31
N ALA A 117 -40.05 -19.26 11.50
CA ALA A 117 -40.67 -18.09 10.84
C ALA A 117 -41.73 -18.46 9.78
N LEU A 118 -41.70 -19.69 9.29
CA LEU A 118 -42.69 -20.26 8.36
C LEU A 118 -43.81 -21.05 9.09
N GLY A 119 -43.81 -21.09 10.43
CA GLY A 119 -44.84 -21.80 11.20
C GLY A 119 -46.26 -21.34 10.89
N ASN A 120 -47.24 -22.25 11.01
CA ASN A 120 -48.67 -22.05 10.78
C ASN A 120 -49.13 -21.90 9.31
N LEU A 121 -48.25 -22.06 8.31
CA LEU A 121 -48.63 -22.05 6.88
C LEU A 121 -49.76 -23.03 6.50
N ALA A 122 -49.83 -24.17 7.18
CA ALA A 122 -50.87 -25.18 6.96
C ALA A 122 -52.29 -24.68 7.27
N PHE A 123 -52.43 -23.72 8.20
CA PHE A 123 -53.74 -23.14 8.58
C PHE A 123 -54.29 -22.20 7.49
N PHE A 124 -53.40 -21.62 6.68
CA PHE A 124 -53.77 -20.60 5.69
C PHE A 124 -54.19 -21.16 4.32
N HIS A 125 -54.06 -22.47 4.08
CA HIS A 125 -54.48 -23.11 2.80
C HIS A 125 -55.92 -22.77 2.39
N ASN A 126 -56.86 -22.77 3.35
CA ASN A 126 -58.27 -22.50 3.10
C ASN A 126 -58.58 -20.99 2.94
N LEU A 127 -57.83 -20.13 3.62
CA LEU A 127 -58.01 -18.67 3.57
C LEU A 127 -57.48 -18.08 2.26
N ILE A 128 -56.34 -18.58 1.77
CA ILE A 128 -55.64 -18.04 0.60
C ILE A 128 -56.37 -18.38 -0.71
N GLN A 129 -57.03 -19.54 -0.81
CA GLN A 129 -57.81 -19.92 -2.00
C GLN A 129 -58.92 -18.92 -2.37
N SER A 130 -59.38 -18.09 -1.43
CA SER A 130 -60.55 -17.23 -1.59
C SER A 130 -60.25 -15.74 -1.84
N ARG A 131 -58.98 -15.30 -1.82
CA ARG A 131 -58.63 -13.85 -1.75
C ARG A 131 -57.37 -13.46 -2.54
N ASP A 132 -57.51 -12.54 -3.50
CA ASP A 132 -56.40 -12.10 -4.38
C ASP A 132 -55.28 -11.32 -3.67
N HIS A 133 -55.56 -10.57 -2.60
CA HIS A 133 -54.52 -9.84 -1.86
C HIS A 133 -53.56 -10.77 -1.09
N LEU A 134 -54.00 -11.98 -0.72
CA LEU A 134 -53.14 -12.97 -0.07
C LEU A 134 -52.16 -13.63 -1.04
N LYS A 135 -52.41 -13.54 -2.36
CA LYS A 135 -51.48 -14.02 -3.39
C LYS A 135 -50.21 -13.17 -3.46
N LEU A 136 -50.33 -11.85 -3.31
CA LEU A 136 -49.16 -10.94 -3.25
C LEU A 136 -48.27 -11.23 -2.04
N VAL A 137 -48.88 -11.54 -0.89
CA VAL A 137 -48.15 -11.92 0.33
C VAL A 137 -47.40 -13.23 0.12
N LEU A 138 -48.01 -14.21 -0.56
CA LEU A 138 -47.34 -15.47 -0.93
C LEU A 138 -46.15 -15.25 -1.86
N ASP A 139 -46.31 -14.49 -2.94
CA ASP A 139 -45.20 -14.16 -3.85
C ASP A 139 -43.99 -13.59 -3.09
N ASP A 140 -44.26 -12.73 -2.11
CA ASP A 140 -43.23 -12.16 -1.24
C ASP A 140 -42.63 -13.16 -0.24
N TYR A 141 -43.36 -14.19 0.21
CA TYR A 141 -42.81 -15.31 0.99
C TYR A 141 -41.82 -16.13 0.16
N PHE A 142 -42.20 -16.47 -1.07
CA PHE A 142 -41.33 -17.21 -1.99
C PHE A 142 -40.08 -16.42 -2.37
N SER A 143 -40.25 -15.13 -2.63
CA SER A 143 -39.14 -14.21 -2.89
C SER A 143 -38.12 -14.22 -1.73
N ASP A 144 -38.58 -14.17 -0.47
CA ASP A 144 -37.72 -14.24 0.72
C ASP A 144 -37.02 -15.60 0.88
N ILE A 145 -37.69 -16.71 0.54
CA ILE A 145 -37.11 -18.07 0.60
C ILE A 145 -36.04 -18.25 -0.49
N LEU A 146 -36.30 -17.80 -1.71
CA LEU A 146 -35.31 -17.82 -2.80
C LEU A 146 -34.12 -16.93 -2.46
N ARG A 147 -34.37 -15.75 -1.87
CA ARG A 147 -33.31 -14.87 -1.38
C ARG A 147 -32.48 -15.54 -0.28
N PHE A 148 -33.10 -16.26 0.66
CA PHE A 148 -32.38 -17.03 1.67
C PHE A 148 -31.44 -18.07 1.03
N HIS A 149 -31.96 -18.90 0.12
CA HIS A 149 -31.15 -19.90 -0.57
C HIS A 149 -30.05 -19.29 -1.43
N ARG A 150 -30.30 -18.14 -2.05
CA ARG A 150 -29.31 -17.34 -2.77
C ARG A 150 -28.13 -16.97 -1.86
N CYS A 151 -28.40 -16.44 -0.67
CA CYS A 151 -27.37 -16.10 0.31
C CYS A 151 -26.60 -17.34 0.79
N VAL A 152 -27.27 -18.49 0.97
CA VAL A 152 -26.61 -19.77 1.32
C VAL A 152 -25.66 -20.21 0.20
N LEU A 153 -26.13 -20.20 -1.04
CA LEU A 153 -25.32 -20.64 -2.19
C LEU A 153 -24.17 -19.68 -2.49
N ASP A 154 -24.30 -18.37 -2.26
CA ASP A 154 -23.17 -17.42 -2.38
C ASP A 154 -21.99 -17.84 -1.48
N VAL A 155 -22.25 -18.26 -0.23
CA VAL A 155 -21.20 -18.73 0.68
C VAL A 155 -20.49 -19.97 0.12
N PHE A 156 -21.25 -20.96 -0.32
CA PHE A 156 -20.73 -22.24 -0.80
C PHE A 156 -20.16 -22.20 -2.22
N SER A 157 -20.52 -21.18 -3.01
CA SER A 157 -20.02 -20.98 -4.38
C SER A 157 -18.60 -20.39 -4.42
N ARG A 158 -18.09 -19.89 -3.29
CA ARG A 158 -16.72 -19.35 -3.19
C ARG A 158 -15.69 -20.48 -3.34
N PRO A 159 -14.61 -20.29 -4.12
CA PRO A 159 -13.49 -21.20 -4.10
C PRO A 159 -12.88 -21.28 -2.70
N GLU A 160 -12.48 -22.49 -2.29
CA GLU A 160 -12.03 -22.77 -0.91
C GLU A 160 -12.96 -22.20 0.19
N TRP A 161 -14.28 -22.22 -0.01
CA TRP A 161 -15.26 -21.60 0.90
C TRP A 161 -15.05 -21.95 2.38
N LYS A 162 -14.53 -23.15 2.69
CA LYS A 162 -14.20 -23.58 4.07
C LYS A 162 -13.28 -22.60 4.79
N ARG A 163 -12.27 -22.07 4.08
CA ARG A 163 -11.30 -21.13 4.66
C ARG A 163 -11.96 -19.80 5.00
N LEU A 164 -12.83 -19.31 4.12
CA LEU A 164 -13.52 -18.02 4.30
C LEU A 164 -14.86 -18.15 5.03
N PHE A 165 -15.26 -19.36 5.40
CA PHE A 165 -16.59 -19.66 5.92
C PHE A 165 -16.94 -18.81 7.14
N LYS A 166 -16.01 -18.62 8.09
CA LYS A 166 -16.24 -17.77 9.27
C LYS A 166 -16.77 -16.39 8.89
N TRP A 167 -16.11 -15.72 7.94
CA TRP A 167 -16.48 -14.36 7.52
C TRP A 167 -17.67 -14.35 6.57
N ALA A 168 -17.71 -15.28 5.61
CA ALA A 168 -18.80 -15.40 4.63
C ALA A 168 -20.12 -15.77 5.32
N TRP A 169 -20.08 -16.71 6.26
CA TRP A 169 -21.23 -17.11 7.09
C TRP A 169 -21.67 -15.99 8.03
N GLY A 170 -20.72 -15.25 8.62
CA GLY A 170 -21.04 -14.04 9.39
C GLY A 170 -21.78 -12.99 8.56
N SER A 171 -21.40 -12.83 7.27
CA SER A 171 -22.12 -11.97 6.33
C SER A 171 -23.50 -12.48 5.98
N PHE A 172 -23.60 -13.77 5.67
CA PHE A 172 -24.86 -14.46 5.48
C PHE A 172 -25.82 -14.26 6.67
N ARG A 173 -25.38 -14.48 7.91
CA ARG A 173 -26.23 -14.31 9.11
C ARG A 173 -26.77 -12.88 9.25
N ARG A 174 -25.97 -11.87 8.87
CA ARG A 174 -26.43 -10.45 8.86
C ARG A 174 -27.46 -10.17 7.77
N GLU A 175 -27.35 -10.80 6.61
CA GLU A 175 -28.35 -10.70 5.54
C GLU A 175 -29.64 -11.45 5.94
N VAL A 176 -29.53 -12.66 6.46
CA VAL A 176 -30.66 -13.51 6.87
C VAL A 176 -31.47 -12.93 8.02
N LYS A 177 -30.86 -12.17 8.94
CA LYS A 177 -31.62 -11.46 10.00
C LYS A 177 -32.72 -10.58 9.42
N SER A 178 -32.48 -9.92 8.29
CA SER A 178 -33.50 -9.11 7.61
C SER A 178 -34.61 -9.95 6.99
N ILE A 179 -34.26 -11.11 6.43
CA ILE A 179 -35.19 -12.08 5.85
C ILE A 179 -36.07 -12.69 6.94
N LEU A 180 -35.48 -13.12 8.05
CA LEU A 180 -36.22 -13.65 9.21
C LEU A 180 -37.18 -12.62 9.80
N ALA A 181 -36.76 -11.37 9.95
CA ALA A 181 -37.65 -10.30 10.41
C ALA A 181 -38.79 -10.04 9.41
N SER A 182 -38.54 -10.15 8.11
CA SER A 182 -39.59 -10.09 7.08
C SER A 182 -40.60 -11.24 7.24
N LEU A 183 -40.11 -12.48 7.29
CA LEU A 183 -40.93 -13.69 7.42
C LEU A 183 -41.76 -13.71 8.71
N LYS A 184 -41.15 -13.42 9.88
CA LYS A 184 -41.84 -13.38 11.19
C LYS A 184 -42.92 -12.30 11.25
N ARG A 185 -42.69 -11.13 10.62
CA ARG A 185 -43.73 -10.08 10.55
C ARG A 185 -44.90 -10.50 9.67
N LYS A 186 -44.63 -11.09 8.50
CA LYS A 186 -45.68 -11.62 7.63
C LYS A 186 -46.47 -12.73 8.34
N GLN A 187 -45.79 -13.56 9.13
CA GLN A 187 -46.41 -14.60 9.94
C GLN A 187 -47.32 -14.00 11.03
N ALA A 188 -46.86 -12.95 11.72
CA ALA A 188 -47.65 -12.23 12.72
C ALA A 188 -48.89 -11.56 12.10
N LEU A 189 -48.76 -10.94 10.91
CA LEU A 189 -49.90 -10.37 10.17
C LEU A 189 -50.95 -11.43 9.83
N LEU A 190 -50.52 -12.64 9.47
CA LEU A 190 -51.42 -13.75 9.18
C LEU A 190 -52.04 -14.35 10.46
N SER A 191 -51.38 -14.21 11.62
CA SER A 191 -51.78 -14.83 12.90
C SER A 191 -52.60 -13.92 13.83
N ASP A 192 -52.90 -12.68 13.44
CA ASP A 192 -53.68 -11.75 14.27
C ASP A 192 -55.17 -12.13 14.30
N ASP A 193 -55.63 -12.58 15.47
CA ASP A 193 -57.01 -12.99 15.77
C ASP A 193 -58.04 -11.90 15.45
N LYS A 194 -57.70 -10.59 15.51
CA LYS A 194 -58.62 -9.49 15.19
C LYS A 194 -58.86 -9.36 13.68
N LEU A 195 -57.84 -9.65 12.88
CA LEU A 195 -57.95 -9.67 11.41
C LEU A 195 -58.65 -10.92 10.91
N GLN A 196 -58.42 -12.07 11.57
CA GLN A 196 -59.15 -13.30 11.29
C GLN A 196 -60.63 -13.19 11.69
N SER A 197 -60.95 -12.60 12.83
CA SER A 197 -62.34 -12.42 13.29
C SER A 197 -63.12 -11.36 12.49
N HIS A 198 -62.50 -10.23 12.10
CA HIS A 198 -63.13 -9.28 11.17
C HIS A 198 -63.27 -9.84 9.73
N ALA A 199 -62.37 -10.74 9.32
CA ALA A 199 -62.46 -11.44 8.04
C ALA A 199 -63.57 -12.50 7.99
N ILE A 200 -63.98 -13.03 9.15
CA ILE A 200 -65.09 -13.99 9.31
C ILE A 200 -66.44 -13.25 9.41
N LEU A 201 -66.49 -12.03 9.97
CA LEU A 201 -67.69 -11.18 10.09
C LEU A 201 -68.09 -10.46 8.78
N LYS A 202 -68.05 -11.17 7.66
CA LYS A 202 -68.34 -10.64 6.32
C LYS A 202 -69.86 -10.62 6.03
N GLU A 203 -70.63 -9.90 6.84
CA GLU A 203 -72.02 -9.56 6.52
C GLU A 203 -72.35 -8.06 6.57
N VAL A 204 -71.44 -7.18 7.03
CA VAL A 204 -71.74 -5.73 7.13
C VAL A 204 -70.85 -4.93 6.18
N GLN A 205 -71.47 -4.34 5.14
CA GLN A 205 -70.81 -3.56 4.07
C GLN A 205 -70.00 -2.35 4.58
N ASP A 206 -70.30 -1.81 5.77
CA ASP A 206 -69.56 -0.69 6.37
C ASP A 206 -68.19 -1.09 6.95
N SER A 207 -67.96 -2.39 7.20
CA SER A 207 -66.69 -2.88 7.76
C SER A 207 -65.58 -3.05 6.74
N ASP A 208 -65.89 -3.13 5.43
CA ASP A 208 -64.88 -3.44 4.39
C ASP A 208 -64.00 -2.22 4.09
N GLN A 209 -64.57 -1.02 4.10
CA GLN A 209 -63.82 0.23 3.94
C GLN A 209 -63.00 0.55 5.19
N TYR A 210 -63.58 0.39 6.38
CA TYR A 210 -62.86 0.58 7.65
C TYR A 210 -61.70 -0.41 7.83
N ALA A 211 -61.90 -1.68 7.46
CA ALA A 211 -60.83 -2.68 7.47
C ALA A 211 -59.75 -2.36 6.44
N LYS A 212 -60.11 -1.93 5.22
CA LYS A 212 -59.14 -1.48 4.20
C LYS A 212 -58.33 -0.28 4.67
N ASP A 213 -58.98 0.70 5.28
CA ASP A 213 -58.34 1.93 5.77
C ASP A 213 -57.44 1.64 7.00
N GLN A 214 -57.86 0.73 7.89
CA GLN A 214 -57.02 0.26 8.99
C GLN A 214 -55.83 -0.57 8.49
N PHE A 215 -56.04 -1.43 7.49
CA PHE A 215 -54.96 -2.17 6.84
C PHE A 215 -53.98 -1.24 6.15
N SER A 216 -54.45 -0.23 5.41
CA SER A 216 -53.57 0.74 4.77
C SER A 216 -52.81 1.55 5.79
N ASN A 217 -53.46 2.03 6.86
CA ASN A 217 -52.81 2.83 7.91
C ASN A 217 -51.80 2.01 8.73
N LEU A 218 -52.11 0.75 9.04
CA LEU A 218 -51.16 -0.19 9.65
C LEU A 218 -50.02 -0.52 8.71
N GLN A 219 -50.28 -0.68 7.40
CA GLN A 219 -49.26 -0.93 6.41
C GLN A 219 -48.31 0.27 6.26
N THR A 220 -48.84 1.50 6.23
CA THR A 220 -48.05 2.74 6.21
C THR A 220 -47.26 2.92 7.50
N SER A 221 -47.87 2.73 8.67
CA SER A 221 -47.18 2.82 9.96
C SER A 221 -46.10 1.75 10.11
N LEU A 222 -46.35 0.54 9.60
CA LEU A 222 -45.37 -0.54 9.54
C LEU A 222 -44.27 -0.26 8.51
N GLU A 223 -44.56 0.43 7.41
CA GLU A 223 -43.58 0.91 6.44
C GLU A 223 -42.70 2.02 7.02
N ASP A 224 -43.24 2.88 7.87
CA ASP A 224 -42.47 3.90 8.60
C ASP A 224 -41.61 3.29 9.71
N ILE A 225 -42.13 2.32 10.46
CA ILE A 225 -41.31 1.58 11.45
C ILE A 225 -40.26 0.73 10.73
N LYS A 226 -40.60 0.13 9.57
CA LYS A 226 -39.65 -0.58 8.69
C LYS A 226 -38.54 0.35 8.23
N SER A 227 -38.86 1.54 7.75
CA SER A 227 -37.89 2.49 7.22
C SER A 227 -36.98 3.01 8.34
N THR A 228 -37.53 3.22 9.54
CA THR A 228 -36.79 3.68 10.73
C THR A 228 -35.86 2.61 11.30
N LEU A 229 -36.34 1.37 11.55
CA LEU A 229 -35.48 0.28 12.04
C LEU A 229 -34.46 -0.16 10.98
N ALA A 230 -34.84 -0.15 9.69
CA ALA A 230 -33.90 -0.44 8.62
C ALA A 230 -32.84 0.66 8.50
N SER A 231 -33.20 1.94 8.68
CA SER A 231 -32.25 3.04 8.63
C SER A 231 -31.27 3.02 9.80
N GLU A 232 -31.71 2.73 11.02
CA GLU A 232 -30.83 2.58 12.20
C GLU A 232 -29.87 1.39 12.07
N GLN A 233 -30.37 0.22 11.62
CA GLN A 233 -29.53 -0.95 11.38
C GLN A 233 -28.56 -0.74 10.21
N LEU A 234 -29.00 -0.05 9.15
CA LEU A 234 -28.16 0.31 8.02
C LEU A 234 -27.09 1.31 8.46
N GLN A 235 -27.41 2.31 9.28
CA GLN A 235 -26.46 3.28 9.83
C GLN A 235 -25.38 2.59 10.68
N SER A 236 -25.76 1.72 11.62
CA SER A 236 -24.80 0.97 12.45
C SER A 236 -23.88 0.06 11.61
N LYS A 237 -24.43 -0.64 10.61
CA LYS A 237 -23.65 -1.45 9.66
C LYS A 237 -22.68 -0.58 8.83
N THR A 238 -23.16 0.55 8.36
CA THR A 238 -22.38 1.50 7.54
C THR A 238 -21.24 2.11 8.35
N LEU A 239 -21.48 2.40 9.63
CA LEU A 239 -20.47 2.93 10.55
C LEU A 239 -19.34 1.92 10.78
N GLN A 240 -19.65 0.67 11.13
CA GLN A 240 -18.62 -0.37 11.33
C GLN A 240 -17.82 -0.66 10.07
N ALA A 241 -18.49 -0.75 8.91
CA ALA A 241 -17.80 -0.93 7.63
C ALA A 241 -16.89 0.25 7.31
N ARG A 242 -17.32 1.48 7.62
CA ARG A 242 -16.53 2.69 7.46
C ARG A 242 -15.31 2.71 8.39
N GLU A 243 -15.45 2.35 9.65
CA GLU A 243 -14.34 2.26 10.61
C GLU A 243 -13.27 1.26 10.16
N MET A 244 -13.69 0.04 9.76
CA MET A 244 -12.79 -0.98 9.22
C MET A 244 -12.10 -0.48 7.96
N LYS A 245 -12.84 0.19 7.07
CA LYS A 245 -12.29 0.77 5.84
C LYS A 245 -11.22 1.83 6.15
N THR A 246 -11.52 2.79 7.02
CA THR A 246 -10.57 3.83 7.44
C THR A 246 -9.31 3.22 8.06
N TYR A 247 -9.47 2.19 8.90
CA TYR A 247 -8.33 1.45 9.47
C TYR A 247 -7.47 0.81 8.37
N LEU A 248 -8.10 0.13 7.41
CA LEU A 248 -7.40 -0.54 6.31
C LEU A 248 -6.71 0.44 5.36
N GLU A 249 -7.35 1.56 5.04
CA GLU A 249 -6.76 2.64 4.22
C GLU A 249 -5.50 3.20 4.89
N SER A 250 -5.56 3.43 6.20
CA SER A 250 -4.41 3.85 7.01
C SER A 250 -3.32 2.77 7.06
N ARG A 251 -3.69 1.51 7.31
CA ARG A 251 -2.74 0.40 7.45
C ARG A 251 -2.03 0.03 6.14
N LEU A 252 -2.73 0.12 5.02
CA LEU A 252 -2.17 -0.14 3.69
C LEU A 252 -1.52 1.09 3.06
N ASP A 253 -1.51 2.24 3.74
CA ASP A 253 -0.98 3.52 3.24
C ASP A 253 -1.58 3.92 1.87
N VAL A 254 -2.87 3.60 1.67
CA VAL A 254 -3.62 3.93 0.46
C VAL A 254 -4.46 5.17 0.76
N SER A 255 -3.84 6.35 0.77
CA SER A 255 -4.58 7.58 1.09
C SER A 255 -5.45 8.02 -0.09
N ASN A 256 -6.77 7.84 0.00
CA ASN A 256 -7.79 8.23 -1.00
C ASN A 256 -7.32 8.11 -2.46
N SER A 257 -6.67 6.99 -2.82
CA SER A 257 -6.15 6.78 -4.15
C SER A 257 -7.33 6.71 -5.12
N ARG A 258 -7.58 7.82 -5.80
CA ARG A 258 -8.62 8.01 -6.80
C ARG A 258 -8.24 7.28 -8.10
N THR A 259 -7.97 5.97 -8.03
CA THR A 259 -7.80 5.12 -9.22
C THR A 259 -9.06 5.20 -10.11
N ASP A 260 -10.23 5.50 -9.50
CA ASP A 260 -11.49 5.76 -10.20
C ASP A 260 -11.53 7.10 -10.96
N LEU A 261 -10.89 8.19 -10.50
CA LEU A 261 -10.95 9.48 -11.23
C LEU A 261 -10.23 9.43 -12.58
N GLN A 262 -9.21 8.60 -12.73
CA GLN A 262 -8.54 8.41 -14.03
C GLN A 262 -9.40 7.63 -15.03
N LEU A 263 -10.39 6.85 -14.56
CA LEU A 263 -11.42 6.25 -15.40
C LEU A 263 -12.56 7.25 -15.71
N GLU A 264 -12.81 8.21 -14.82
CA GLU A 264 -13.83 9.27 -14.98
C GLU A 264 -13.36 10.46 -15.83
N SER A 265 -12.05 10.67 -15.99
CA SER A 265 -11.53 11.58 -17.01
C SER A 265 -11.96 11.06 -18.39
N ARG A 266 -13.07 11.58 -18.91
CA ARG A 266 -13.50 11.34 -20.27
C ARG A 266 -12.44 11.98 -21.17
N ASP A 267 -11.65 11.15 -21.84
CA ASP A 267 -10.94 11.61 -23.03
C ASP A 267 -12.07 11.93 -24.04
N THR A 268 -12.34 13.22 -24.23
CA THR A 268 -13.59 13.76 -24.81
C THR A 268 -13.79 13.48 -26.29
N ASP A 269 -12.86 12.78 -26.95
CA ASP A 269 -12.86 12.61 -28.39
C ASP A 269 -13.09 11.12 -28.76
N ASN A 270 -14.32 10.80 -29.17
CA ASN A 270 -14.86 9.51 -29.66
C ASN A 270 -15.19 8.39 -28.64
N GLU A 271 -16.47 8.29 -28.28
CA GLU A 271 -17.06 7.20 -27.46
C GLU A 271 -16.89 5.78 -28.06
N ASN A 272 -16.60 5.68 -29.36
CA ASN A 272 -16.46 4.40 -30.07
C ASN A 272 -15.02 3.94 -30.31
N SER A 273 -14.02 4.76 -29.95
CA SER A 273 -12.59 4.43 -30.15
C SER A 273 -12.16 3.24 -29.27
N GLY A 274 -11.35 2.34 -29.81
CA GLY A 274 -10.83 1.16 -29.11
C GLY A 274 -11.82 0.01 -28.96
N THR A 275 -13.03 0.10 -29.52
CA THR A 275 -14.05 -0.96 -29.40
C THR A 275 -13.74 -2.21 -30.23
N TRP A 276 -12.90 -2.09 -31.25
CA TRP A 276 -12.43 -3.22 -32.07
C TRP A 276 -11.75 -4.30 -31.22
N VAL A 277 -11.15 -3.95 -30.08
CA VAL A 277 -10.44 -4.90 -29.21
C VAL A 277 -11.38 -6.01 -28.72
N PHE A 278 -12.68 -5.72 -28.55
CA PHE A 278 -13.66 -6.72 -28.13
C PHE A 278 -14.01 -7.71 -29.25
N SER A 279 -13.74 -7.34 -30.50
CA SER A 279 -13.89 -8.20 -31.67
C SER A 279 -12.65 -9.04 -31.96
N ASP A 280 -11.48 -8.60 -31.46
CA ASP A 280 -10.18 -9.25 -31.67
C ASP A 280 -10.17 -10.72 -31.20
N PRO A 281 -9.68 -11.65 -32.03
CA PRO A 281 -9.62 -13.07 -31.68
C PRO A 281 -8.77 -13.39 -30.45
N VAL A 282 -7.65 -12.70 -30.25
CA VAL A 282 -6.73 -12.91 -29.13
C VAL A 282 -7.40 -12.46 -27.83
N PHE A 283 -8.03 -11.28 -27.84
CA PHE A 283 -8.81 -10.79 -26.70
C PHE A 283 -9.96 -11.73 -26.35
N LYS A 284 -10.75 -12.19 -27.33
CA LYS A 284 -11.85 -13.15 -27.10
C LYS A 284 -11.35 -14.48 -26.53
N CYS A 285 -10.18 -14.95 -26.95
CA CYS A 285 -9.57 -16.17 -26.42
C CYS A 285 -9.17 -16.00 -24.96
N TRP A 286 -8.55 -14.88 -24.62
CA TRP A 286 -8.19 -14.50 -23.26
C TRP A 286 -9.42 -14.35 -22.37
N GLU A 287 -10.43 -13.60 -22.82
CA GLU A 287 -11.66 -13.36 -22.06
C GLU A 287 -12.41 -14.65 -21.74
N ARG A 288 -12.51 -15.58 -22.70
CA ARG A 288 -13.22 -16.86 -22.53
C ARG A 288 -12.48 -17.87 -21.66
N GLY A 289 -11.17 -17.69 -21.41
CA GLY A 289 -10.42 -18.44 -20.41
C GLY A 289 -10.43 -19.97 -20.58
N LYS A 290 -10.50 -20.49 -21.81
CA LYS A 290 -10.68 -21.93 -22.10
C LYS A 290 -9.40 -22.78 -22.05
N SER A 291 -8.22 -22.16 -22.10
CA SER A 291 -6.92 -22.85 -22.00
C SER A 291 -6.06 -22.21 -20.90
N ALA A 292 -5.23 -23.01 -20.23
CA ALA A 292 -4.27 -22.52 -19.23
C ALA A 292 -3.23 -21.55 -19.83
N GLU A 293 -2.96 -21.66 -21.12
CA GLU A 293 -2.01 -20.83 -21.87
C GLU A 293 -2.53 -19.41 -22.18
N ASN A 294 -3.85 -19.19 -22.10
CA ASN A 294 -4.50 -17.93 -22.49
C ASN A 294 -4.93 -17.08 -21.30
N ARG A 295 -4.27 -17.24 -20.15
CA ARG A 295 -4.60 -16.51 -18.90
C ARG A 295 -4.02 -15.10 -18.87
N ILE A 296 -2.99 -14.85 -19.67
CA ILE A 296 -2.25 -13.60 -19.73
C ILE A 296 -2.39 -13.01 -21.11
N LEU A 297 -2.64 -11.71 -21.15
CA LEU A 297 -2.65 -10.93 -22.37
C LEU A 297 -1.67 -9.78 -22.20
N PHE A 298 -0.69 -9.71 -23.10
CA PHE A 298 0.24 -8.58 -23.15
C PHE A 298 -0.21 -7.60 -24.25
N LEU A 299 -0.69 -6.43 -23.83
CA LEU A 299 -1.01 -5.32 -24.72
C LEU A 299 0.21 -4.41 -24.84
N ASN A 300 0.80 -4.35 -26.03
CA ASN A 300 2.01 -3.56 -26.25
C ASN A 300 1.95 -2.68 -27.50
N GLY A 301 2.82 -1.70 -27.53
CA GLY A 301 2.92 -0.71 -28.60
C GLY A 301 3.89 0.41 -28.23
N SER A 302 4.24 1.25 -29.21
CA SER A 302 5.16 2.38 -29.03
C SER A 302 4.67 3.38 -27.95
N PRO A 303 5.56 4.15 -27.30
CA PRO A 303 5.15 5.23 -26.40
C PRO A 303 4.14 6.15 -27.10
N GLY A 304 3.05 6.52 -26.42
CA GLY A 304 1.99 7.34 -27.03
C GLY A 304 1.04 6.62 -28.02
N SER A 305 1.10 5.29 -28.17
CA SER A 305 0.18 4.52 -29.04
C SER A 305 -1.25 4.36 -28.49
N GLY A 306 -1.56 4.86 -27.29
CA GLY A 306 -2.90 4.75 -26.71
C GLY A 306 -3.17 3.49 -25.87
N LYS A 307 -2.12 2.78 -25.44
CA LYS A 307 -2.22 1.61 -24.53
C LYS A 307 -3.08 1.89 -23.30
N SER A 308 -2.78 2.95 -22.54
CA SER A 308 -3.52 3.33 -21.34
C SER A 308 -4.98 3.67 -21.63
N THR A 309 -5.26 4.33 -22.76
CA THR A 309 -6.63 4.61 -23.21
C THR A 309 -7.39 3.32 -23.51
N LEU A 310 -6.76 2.36 -24.19
CA LEU A 310 -7.36 1.06 -24.47
C LEU A 310 -7.57 0.22 -23.20
N ALA A 311 -6.61 0.25 -22.26
CA ALA A 311 -6.75 -0.38 -20.94
C ALA A 311 -7.97 0.17 -20.18
N LYS A 312 -8.17 1.50 -20.16
CA LYS A 312 -9.37 2.12 -19.60
C LYS A 312 -10.65 1.63 -20.29
N THR A 313 -10.66 1.53 -21.62
CA THR A 313 -11.81 1.01 -22.39
C THR A 313 -12.13 -0.44 -22.03
N ILE A 314 -11.12 -1.30 -21.90
CA ILE A 314 -11.28 -2.70 -21.45
C ILE A 314 -11.83 -2.76 -20.01
N ILE A 315 -11.29 -1.96 -19.08
CA ILE A 315 -11.78 -1.89 -17.69
C ILE A 315 -13.26 -1.47 -17.66
N ARG A 316 -13.66 -0.45 -18.44
CA ARG A 316 -15.07 -0.01 -18.53
C ARG A 316 -15.97 -1.10 -19.08
N TYR A 317 -15.55 -1.81 -20.12
CA TYR A 317 -16.29 -2.95 -20.67
C TYR A 317 -16.47 -4.06 -19.64
N GLN A 318 -15.41 -4.43 -18.92
CA GLN A 318 -15.50 -5.45 -17.86
C GLN A 318 -16.40 -5.00 -16.70
N LYS A 319 -16.31 -3.74 -16.23
CA LYS A 319 -17.22 -3.21 -15.19
C LYS A 319 -18.70 -3.32 -15.62
N ARG A 320 -19.03 -2.96 -16.87
CA ARG A 320 -20.40 -3.08 -17.42
C ARG A 320 -20.87 -4.53 -17.45
N LYS A 321 -20.01 -5.44 -17.90
CA LYS A 321 -20.29 -6.89 -17.95
C LYS A 321 -20.58 -7.46 -16.55
N GLN A 322 -19.76 -7.11 -15.56
CA GLN A 322 -19.95 -7.53 -14.15
C GLN A 322 -21.29 -7.08 -13.57
N SER A 323 -21.75 -5.86 -13.92
CA SER A 323 -23.08 -5.38 -13.50
C SER A 323 -24.23 -6.18 -14.12
N SER A 324 -24.04 -6.74 -15.32
CA SER A 324 -25.07 -7.48 -16.06
C SER A 324 -25.14 -8.99 -15.77
N GLU A 325 -24.00 -9.67 -15.56
CA GLU A 325 -23.93 -11.14 -15.50
C GLU A 325 -24.00 -11.72 -14.07
N SER A 326 -23.58 -10.97 -13.04
CA SER A 326 -23.87 -11.17 -11.60
C SER A 326 -22.75 -10.53 -10.76
N PRO A 327 -23.00 -9.45 -9.99
CA PRO A 327 -21.96 -8.71 -9.27
C PRO A 327 -21.18 -9.54 -8.25
N ARG A 328 -21.76 -10.67 -7.79
CA ARG A 328 -21.21 -11.51 -6.73
C ARG A 328 -20.28 -12.64 -7.24
N ARG A 329 -20.06 -12.83 -8.55
CA ARG A 329 -19.24 -13.97 -9.04
C ARG A 329 -17.85 -13.61 -9.55
N SER A 330 -17.58 -12.32 -9.72
CA SER A 330 -16.37 -11.83 -10.39
C SER A 330 -15.70 -10.69 -9.63
N PHE A 331 -14.37 -10.70 -9.59
CA PHE A 331 -13.59 -9.52 -9.21
C PHE A 331 -12.90 -8.86 -10.40
N LEU A 332 -12.83 -7.53 -10.35
CA LEU A 332 -11.99 -6.72 -11.22
C LEU A 332 -11.18 -5.78 -10.35
N ALA A 333 -9.87 -5.80 -10.51
CA ALA A 333 -8.97 -4.83 -9.91
C ALA A 333 -7.94 -4.37 -10.94
N TYR A 334 -7.51 -3.12 -10.84
CA TYR A 334 -6.57 -2.53 -11.79
C TYR A 334 -5.58 -1.60 -11.12
N PHE A 335 -4.42 -1.42 -11.73
CA PHE A 335 -3.39 -0.51 -11.25
C PHE A 335 -2.68 0.17 -12.42
N PHE A 336 -2.49 1.49 -12.30
CA PHE A 336 -1.81 2.31 -13.29
C PHE A 336 -0.46 2.73 -12.69
N PHE A 337 0.60 2.12 -13.18
CA PHE A 337 1.97 2.50 -12.86
C PHE A 337 2.27 3.87 -13.45
N LYS A 338 3.02 4.68 -12.70
CA LYS A 338 3.43 6.02 -13.07
C LYS A 338 4.77 6.37 -12.47
N HIS A 339 5.73 6.76 -13.29
CA HIS A 339 7.09 7.09 -12.83
C HIS A 339 7.12 8.34 -11.93
N ASP A 340 6.22 9.30 -12.19
CA ASP A 340 6.11 10.59 -11.51
C ASP A 340 5.30 10.57 -10.21
N ALA A 341 4.69 9.43 -9.86
CA ALA A 341 3.85 9.27 -8.67
C ALA A 341 4.48 8.29 -7.68
N ALA A 342 4.85 8.80 -6.50
CA ALA A 342 5.56 8.03 -5.47
C ALA A 342 4.78 6.78 -5.00
N ASP A 343 3.45 6.84 -4.98
CA ASP A 343 2.52 5.76 -4.61
C ASP A 343 2.15 4.84 -5.79
N ARG A 344 2.78 5.00 -6.97
CA ARG A 344 2.43 4.26 -8.19
C ARG A 344 3.60 3.67 -8.95
N LYS A 345 4.76 3.53 -8.30
CA LYS A 345 5.98 3.04 -8.95
C LYS A 345 6.51 1.71 -8.44
N THR A 346 5.87 1.11 -7.42
CA THR A 346 6.36 -0.13 -6.77
C THR A 346 5.31 -1.25 -6.73
N ALA A 347 5.76 -2.50 -6.71
CA ALA A 347 4.92 -3.68 -6.54
C ALA A 347 4.18 -3.68 -5.19
N ARG A 348 4.80 -3.12 -4.13
CA ARG A 348 4.15 -2.92 -2.83
C ARG A 348 2.91 -2.04 -2.99
N SER A 349 3.07 -0.88 -3.62
CA SER A 349 1.97 0.05 -3.85
C SER A 349 0.89 -0.57 -4.72
N MET A 350 1.26 -1.30 -5.78
CA MET A 350 0.33 -2.06 -6.62
C MET A 350 -0.54 -3.01 -5.76
N LEU A 351 0.08 -3.86 -4.95
CA LEU A 351 -0.64 -4.85 -4.14
C LEU A 351 -1.56 -4.18 -3.10
N GLN A 352 -1.10 -3.13 -2.42
CA GLN A 352 -1.91 -2.37 -1.48
C GLN A 352 -3.19 -1.81 -2.14
N HIS A 353 -3.06 -1.24 -3.34
CA HIS A 353 -4.19 -0.69 -4.10
C HIS A 353 -5.12 -1.79 -4.65
N LEU A 354 -4.57 -2.91 -5.12
CA LEU A 354 -5.37 -4.05 -5.58
C LEU A 354 -6.19 -4.64 -4.42
N ILE A 355 -5.57 -4.86 -3.26
CA ILE A 355 -6.25 -5.35 -2.05
C ILE A 355 -7.36 -4.37 -1.66
N MET A 356 -7.09 -3.07 -1.67
CA MET A 356 -8.09 -2.07 -1.29
C MET A 356 -9.31 -2.04 -2.23
N GLN A 357 -9.12 -2.25 -3.54
CA GLN A 357 -10.22 -2.39 -4.49
C GLN A 357 -11.08 -3.63 -4.19
N LEU A 358 -10.47 -4.76 -3.85
CA LEU A 358 -11.19 -5.98 -3.48
C LEU A 358 -11.94 -5.84 -2.15
N VAL A 359 -11.33 -5.16 -1.17
CA VAL A 359 -11.97 -4.81 0.12
C VAL A 359 -13.20 -3.93 -0.10
N ASN A 360 -13.11 -2.95 -1.00
CA ASN A 360 -14.24 -2.08 -1.35
C ASN A 360 -15.36 -2.82 -2.10
N ALA A 361 -15.03 -3.91 -2.81
CA ALA A 361 -15.98 -4.68 -3.59
C ALA A 361 -16.72 -5.77 -2.77
N ASP A 362 -16.13 -6.33 -1.70
CA ASP A 362 -16.73 -7.43 -0.93
C ASP A 362 -16.54 -7.29 0.59
N GLU A 363 -17.66 -7.16 1.30
CA GLU A 363 -17.73 -7.04 2.77
C GLU A 363 -17.10 -8.23 3.53
N THR A 364 -17.09 -9.41 2.90
CA THR A 364 -16.45 -10.63 3.45
C THR A 364 -14.94 -10.48 3.43
N ILE A 365 -14.39 -9.95 2.33
CA ILE A 365 -12.96 -9.72 2.15
C ILE A 365 -12.50 -8.58 3.05
N MET A 366 -13.29 -7.52 3.19
CA MET A 366 -13.01 -6.45 4.15
C MET A 366 -12.75 -6.99 5.56
N ARG A 367 -13.62 -7.87 6.07
CA ARG A 367 -13.43 -8.45 7.41
C ARG A 367 -12.28 -9.43 7.50
N PHE A 368 -12.08 -10.24 6.47
CA PHE A 368 -10.94 -11.16 6.40
C PHE A 368 -9.61 -10.40 6.44
N VAL A 369 -9.49 -9.35 5.62
CA VAL A 369 -8.30 -8.50 5.55
C VAL A 369 -8.12 -7.72 6.84
N TYR A 370 -9.20 -7.16 7.41
CA TYR A 370 -9.16 -6.48 8.71
C TYR A 370 -8.61 -7.39 9.82
N GLU A 371 -9.16 -8.60 9.98
CA GLU A 371 -8.69 -9.55 11.01
C GLU A 371 -7.23 -9.99 10.79
N LYS A 372 -6.83 -10.20 9.52
CA LYS A 372 -5.46 -10.57 9.18
C LYS A 372 -4.48 -9.43 9.46
N LEU A 373 -4.77 -8.21 9.03
CA LEU A 373 -3.87 -7.08 9.21
C LEU A 373 -3.89 -6.51 10.64
N SER A 374 -4.99 -6.66 11.37
CA SER A 374 -5.08 -6.27 12.79
C SER A 374 -4.26 -7.15 13.71
N THR A 375 -3.95 -8.39 13.28
CA THR A 375 -3.15 -9.36 14.03
C THR A 375 -1.68 -9.36 13.61
N MET A 376 -1.33 -8.64 12.55
CA MET A 376 0.03 -8.54 12.01
C MET A 376 0.70 -7.24 12.47
N GLU A 377 1.88 -7.35 13.09
CA GLU A 377 2.67 -6.21 13.60
C GLU A 377 3.32 -5.38 12.48
N SER A 378 3.85 -6.05 11.46
CA SER A 378 4.36 -5.46 10.21
C SER A 378 3.70 -6.14 9.01
N THR A 379 3.83 -5.55 7.82
CA THR A 379 3.26 -6.12 6.59
C THR A 379 4.33 -6.09 5.52
N GLU A 380 5.00 -7.23 5.33
CA GLU A 380 6.05 -7.36 4.32
C GLU A 380 5.44 -7.53 2.92
N LEU A 381 6.30 -7.44 1.89
CA LEU A 381 5.84 -7.63 0.51
C LEU A 381 5.30 -9.05 0.29
N ALA A 382 5.92 -10.07 0.90
CA ALA A 382 5.46 -11.45 0.83
C ALA A 382 4.06 -11.63 1.44
N ASP A 383 3.78 -10.96 2.55
CA ASP A 383 2.46 -10.97 3.17
C ASP A 383 1.41 -10.33 2.26
N LEU A 384 1.74 -9.19 1.63
CA LEU A 384 0.85 -8.53 0.67
C LEU A 384 0.59 -9.40 -0.55
N LYS A 385 1.61 -10.06 -1.10
CA LYS A 385 1.48 -10.99 -2.23
C LYS A 385 0.53 -12.14 -1.91
N LYS A 386 0.70 -12.73 -0.72
CA LYS A 386 -0.15 -13.81 -0.22
C LYS A 386 -1.58 -13.33 0.04
N LEU A 387 -1.72 -12.19 0.72
CA LEU A 387 -3.02 -11.60 1.05
C LEU A 387 -3.80 -11.22 -0.22
N ALA A 388 -3.15 -10.59 -1.20
CA ALA A 388 -3.74 -10.28 -2.50
C ALA A 388 -4.19 -11.57 -3.21
N SER A 389 -3.34 -12.61 -3.24
CA SER A 389 -3.69 -13.91 -3.83
C SER A 389 -4.90 -14.55 -3.13
N ASP A 390 -4.95 -14.47 -1.80
CA ASP A 390 -6.09 -14.94 -1.00
C ASP A 390 -7.38 -14.17 -1.30
N CYS A 391 -7.28 -12.86 -1.56
CA CYS A 391 -8.42 -12.03 -1.94
C CYS A 391 -8.92 -12.35 -3.35
N PHE A 392 -8.04 -12.38 -4.36
CA PHE A 392 -8.41 -12.64 -5.75
C PHE A 392 -9.05 -14.02 -5.93
N THR A 393 -8.52 -15.03 -5.25
CA THR A 393 -9.00 -16.42 -5.35
C THR A 393 -10.24 -16.73 -4.53
N SER A 394 -10.81 -15.73 -3.84
CA SER A 394 -12.03 -15.90 -3.05
C SER A 394 -13.33 -15.87 -3.89
N ARG A 395 -13.23 -15.57 -5.19
CA ARG A 395 -14.34 -15.60 -6.16
C ARG A 395 -14.02 -16.53 -7.33
N PRO A 396 -15.04 -17.15 -7.97
CA PRO A 396 -14.83 -18.07 -9.07
C PRO A 396 -14.14 -17.46 -10.28
N THR A 397 -14.32 -16.15 -10.50
CA THR A 397 -13.70 -15.43 -11.62
C THR A 397 -13.02 -14.16 -11.10
N ALA A 398 -11.86 -13.84 -11.66
CA ALA A 398 -11.13 -12.63 -11.31
C ALA A 398 -10.41 -12.07 -12.54
N THR A 399 -10.27 -10.75 -12.61
CA THR A 399 -9.49 -10.08 -13.64
C THR A 399 -8.62 -8.99 -13.04
N VAL A 400 -7.34 -9.00 -13.43
CA VAL A 400 -6.33 -8.02 -13.02
C VAL A 400 -5.86 -7.26 -14.25
N VAL A 401 -5.85 -5.93 -14.18
CA VAL A 401 -5.32 -5.08 -15.26
C VAL A 401 -4.19 -4.21 -14.72
N LEU A 402 -2.99 -4.40 -15.24
CA LEU A 402 -1.81 -3.59 -14.91
C LEU A 402 -1.44 -2.75 -16.13
N ASP A 403 -1.46 -1.43 -16.00
CA ASP A 403 -1.10 -0.50 -17.08
C ASP A 403 0.15 0.29 -16.73
N GLY A 404 0.98 0.58 -17.75
CA GLY A 404 2.21 1.37 -17.62
C GLY A 404 3.33 0.65 -16.87
N LEU A 405 3.38 -0.69 -16.90
CA LEU A 405 4.32 -1.46 -16.06
C LEU A 405 5.80 -1.13 -16.35
N ASP A 406 6.11 -0.64 -17.55
CA ASP A 406 7.42 -0.08 -17.94
C ASP A 406 7.82 1.17 -17.13
N GLU A 407 6.86 1.89 -16.53
CA GLU A 407 7.10 3.06 -15.67
C GLU A 407 7.40 2.69 -14.20
N ALA A 408 7.49 1.40 -13.87
CA ALA A 408 7.89 0.96 -12.54
C ALA A 408 9.38 1.23 -12.28
N ILE A 409 9.72 1.60 -11.04
CA ILE A 409 11.09 1.94 -10.68
C ILE A 409 11.97 0.68 -10.59
N ASP A 410 13.24 0.78 -10.99
CA ASP A 410 14.22 -0.29 -10.86
C ASP A 410 13.66 -1.64 -11.38
N ASN A 411 13.77 -2.71 -10.59
CA ASN A 411 13.29 -4.06 -10.94
C ASN A 411 11.85 -4.36 -10.48
N GLU A 412 11.05 -3.36 -10.13
CA GLU A 412 9.68 -3.56 -9.62
C GLU A 412 8.71 -4.15 -10.67
N HIS A 413 8.95 -3.89 -11.96
CA HIS A 413 8.23 -4.52 -13.07
C HIS A 413 8.40 -6.05 -13.05
N GLU A 414 9.62 -6.54 -12.86
CA GLU A 414 9.94 -7.97 -12.76
C GLU A 414 9.29 -8.61 -11.52
N VAL A 415 9.33 -7.93 -10.37
CA VAL A 415 8.67 -8.39 -9.13
C VAL A 415 7.16 -8.56 -9.34
N SER A 416 6.54 -7.61 -10.04
CA SER A 416 5.10 -7.61 -10.32
C SER A 416 4.70 -8.74 -11.28
N ILE A 417 5.46 -8.92 -12.37
CA ILE A 417 5.24 -10.01 -13.34
C ILE A 417 5.45 -11.36 -12.67
N THR A 418 6.55 -11.52 -11.93
CA THR A 418 6.89 -12.77 -11.22
C THR A 418 5.80 -13.16 -10.24
N TRP A 419 5.22 -12.20 -9.51
CA TRP A 419 4.07 -12.47 -8.66
C TRP A 419 2.84 -12.95 -9.47
N CYS A 420 2.50 -12.29 -10.58
CA CYS A 420 1.40 -12.71 -11.43
C CYS A 420 1.60 -14.14 -11.99
N LEU A 421 2.79 -14.43 -12.52
CA LEU A 421 3.14 -15.69 -13.18
C LEU A 421 3.34 -16.86 -12.21
N ASN A 422 4.14 -16.65 -11.17
CA ASN A 422 4.68 -17.74 -10.35
C ASN A 422 3.90 -17.93 -9.04
N GLU A 423 3.13 -16.93 -8.60
CA GLU A 423 2.37 -17.00 -7.34
C GLU A 423 0.86 -16.97 -7.59
N LEU A 424 0.36 -15.91 -8.22
CA LEU A 424 -1.07 -15.65 -8.35
C LEU A 424 -1.78 -16.67 -9.27
N LEU A 425 -1.25 -16.90 -10.48
CA LEU A 425 -1.86 -17.85 -11.44
C LEU A 425 -1.85 -19.31 -10.95
N PRO A 426 -0.73 -19.85 -10.40
CA PRO A 426 -0.72 -21.18 -9.80
C PRO A 426 -1.69 -21.30 -8.63
N THR A 427 -1.77 -20.27 -7.77
CA THR A 427 -2.73 -20.21 -6.65
C THR A 427 -4.17 -20.16 -7.15
N ALA A 428 -4.46 -19.43 -8.22
CA ALA A 428 -5.79 -19.41 -8.81
C ALA A 428 -6.17 -20.79 -9.37
N LYS A 429 -5.25 -21.45 -10.07
CA LYS A 429 -5.47 -22.80 -10.63
C LYS A 429 -5.72 -23.84 -9.53
N SER A 430 -4.90 -23.85 -8.47
CA SER A 430 -5.05 -24.81 -7.37
C SER A 430 -6.37 -24.63 -6.60
N ARG A 431 -6.88 -23.41 -6.56
CA ARG A 431 -8.13 -23.06 -5.87
C ARG A 431 -9.38 -23.14 -6.74
N GLY A 432 -9.25 -23.36 -8.04
CA GLY A 432 -10.37 -23.37 -8.97
C GLY A 432 -10.93 -21.98 -9.30
N CYS A 433 -10.09 -20.93 -9.20
CA CYS A 433 -10.40 -19.57 -9.63
C CYS A 433 -9.98 -19.37 -11.10
N ASN A 434 -10.90 -18.88 -11.91
CA ASN A 434 -10.70 -18.49 -13.30
C ASN A 434 -10.14 -17.06 -13.36
N LEU A 435 -8.82 -16.93 -13.31
CA LEU A 435 -8.12 -15.65 -13.29
C LEU A 435 -7.59 -15.25 -14.67
N ASN A 436 -7.88 -14.03 -15.08
CA ASN A 436 -7.30 -13.41 -16.28
C ASN A 436 -6.44 -12.20 -15.90
N VAL A 437 -5.25 -12.08 -16.47
CA VAL A 437 -4.32 -10.96 -16.23
C VAL A 437 -4.07 -10.23 -17.55
N LEU A 438 -4.28 -8.92 -17.57
CA LEU A 438 -3.91 -8.03 -18.67
C LEU A 438 -2.75 -7.16 -18.20
N ILE A 439 -1.65 -7.19 -18.94
CA ILE A 439 -0.49 -6.33 -18.71
C ILE A 439 -0.36 -5.42 -19.92
N CYS A 440 -0.26 -4.12 -19.68
CA CYS A 440 -0.04 -3.12 -20.71
C CYS A 440 1.31 -2.45 -20.47
N GLY A 441 2.13 -2.36 -21.51
CA GLY A 441 3.44 -1.72 -21.41
C GLY A 441 4.16 -1.57 -22.74
N GLN A 442 5.30 -0.88 -22.71
CA GLN A 442 6.16 -0.67 -23.88
C GLN A 442 7.01 -1.90 -24.23
N ARG A 443 7.53 -1.90 -25.46
CA ARG A 443 8.51 -2.89 -25.94
C ARG A 443 9.93 -2.37 -25.73
N ASP A 444 10.31 -2.23 -24.46
CA ASP A 444 11.60 -1.68 -24.02
C ASP A 444 12.71 -2.74 -23.91
N GLY A 445 12.43 -3.98 -24.36
CA GLY A 445 13.31 -5.13 -24.22
C GLY A 445 13.23 -5.82 -22.86
N ARG A 446 12.75 -5.14 -21.80
CA ARG A 446 12.60 -5.70 -20.45
C ARG A 446 11.32 -6.51 -20.34
N LEU A 447 10.18 -5.89 -20.71
CA LEU A 447 8.88 -6.57 -20.70
C LEU A 447 8.78 -7.67 -21.76
N ASP A 448 9.39 -7.45 -22.94
CA ASP A 448 9.39 -8.42 -24.03
C ASP A 448 10.10 -9.73 -23.66
N ALA A 449 11.21 -9.64 -22.90
CA ALA A 449 11.94 -10.82 -22.46
C ALA A 449 11.08 -11.78 -21.61
N MET A 450 10.14 -11.23 -20.83
CA MET A 450 9.29 -12.00 -19.91
C MET A 450 7.92 -12.37 -20.50
N LEU A 451 7.36 -11.53 -21.38
CA LEU A 451 5.98 -11.66 -21.86
C LEU A 451 5.86 -12.06 -23.35
N SER A 452 6.97 -12.20 -24.07
CA SER A 452 7.01 -12.65 -25.48
C SER A 452 6.34 -14.00 -25.76
N SER A 453 6.38 -14.91 -24.78
CA SER A 453 5.80 -16.25 -24.89
C SER A 453 4.28 -16.30 -24.70
N HIS A 454 3.66 -15.21 -24.24
CA HIS A 454 2.22 -15.15 -23.94
C HIS A 454 1.45 -14.50 -25.10
N PRO A 455 0.12 -14.71 -25.20
CA PRO A 455 -0.70 -14.02 -26.19
C PRO A 455 -0.52 -12.49 -26.15
N GLN A 456 -0.35 -11.88 -27.33
CA GLN A 456 -0.07 -10.45 -27.44
C GLN A 456 -1.00 -9.75 -28.41
N ILE A 457 -1.35 -8.51 -28.08
CA ILE A 457 -1.94 -7.55 -29.03
C ILE A 457 -0.92 -6.43 -29.23
N ARG A 458 -0.38 -6.34 -30.43
CA ARG A 458 0.62 -5.33 -30.81
C ARG A 458 -0.05 -4.22 -31.58
N LEU A 459 -0.30 -3.09 -30.93
CA LEU A 459 -1.05 -1.97 -31.50
C LEU A 459 -0.48 -1.50 -32.85
N ASP A 460 0.84 -1.52 -32.99
CA ASP A 460 1.56 -1.10 -34.20
C ASP A 460 1.16 -1.93 -35.45
N ASN A 461 0.68 -3.16 -35.26
CA ASN A 461 0.35 -4.12 -36.31
C ASN A 461 -1.16 -4.32 -36.51
N VAL A 462 -2.01 -3.76 -35.64
CA VAL A 462 -3.46 -3.96 -35.73
C VAL A 462 -4.06 -2.97 -36.73
N ILE A 463 -4.69 -3.51 -37.78
CA ILE A 463 -5.34 -2.71 -38.84
C ILE A 463 -6.50 -1.89 -38.27
N ASP A 464 -7.33 -2.47 -37.41
CA ASP A 464 -8.46 -1.75 -36.79
C ASP A 464 -7.99 -0.61 -35.87
N HIS A 465 -6.83 -0.74 -35.22
CA HIS A 465 -6.23 0.34 -34.45
C HIS A 465 -5.76 1.49 -35.35
N ARG A 466 -5.20 1.17 -36.53
CA ARG A 466 -4.89 2.19 -37.55
C ARG A 466 -6.17 2.88 -38.03
N HIS A 467 -7.26 2.14 -38.18
CA HIS A 467 -8.55 2.75 -38.54
C HIS A 467 -9.05 3.72 -37.45
N ASP A 468 -8.89 3.40 -36.16
CA ASP A 468 -9.23 4.35 -35.09
C ASP A 468 -8.37 5.64 -35.18
N ILE A 469 -7.08 5.53 -35.50
CA ILE A 469 -6.20 6.70 -35.73
C ILE A 469 -6.75 7.53 -36.90
N GLU A 470 -7.10 6.89 -38.01
CA GLU A 470 -7.66 7.55 -39.19
C GLU A 470 -8.99 8.25 -38.86
N GLN A 471 -9.88 7.61 -38.10
CA GLN A 471 -11.14 8.20 -37.65
C GLN A 471 -10.92 9.39 -36.71
N PHE A 472 -9.94 9.30 -35.81
CA PHE A 472 -9.53 10.44 -34.98
C PHE A 472 -8.99 11.58 -35.85
N THR A 473 -8.11 11.28 -36.82
CA THR A 473 -7.58 12.27 -37.76
C THR A 473 -8.69 12.94 -38.55
N LYS A 474 -9.66 12.18 -39.09
CA LYS A 474 -10.86 12.72 -39.76
C LYS A 474 -11.64 13.67 -38.85
N GLY A 475 -11.91 13.26 -37.61
CA GLY A 475 -12.63 14.08 -36.64
C GLY A 475 -11.95 15.41 -36.34
N GLN A 476 -10.62 15.44 -36.23
CA GLN A 476 -9.86 16.69 -36.02
C GLN A 476 -9.69 17.49 -37.32
N ALA A 477 -9.51 16.82 -38.47
CA ALA A 477 -9.42 17.44 -39.78
C ALA A 477 -10.70 18.23 -40.11
N VAL A 478 -11.88 17.73 -39.73
CA VAL A 478 -13.15 18.47 -39.84
C VAL A 478 -13.12 19.78 -39.05
N LYS A 479 -12.52 19.80 -37.85
CA LYS A 479 -12.37 21.00 -37.03
C LYS A 479 -11.40 22.00 -37.69
N ILE A 480 -10.28 21.50 -38.24
CA ILE A 480 -9.30 22.32 -38.97
C ILE A 480 -9.92 22.90 -40.25
N ARG A 481 -10.66 22.09 -41.02
CA ARG A 481 -11.44 22.52 -42.18
C ARG A 481 -12.40 23.64 -41.83
N ALA A 482 -13.14 23.51 -40.73
CA ALA A 482 -14.07 24.55 -40.28
C ALA A 482 -13.35 25.86 -39.90
N ARG A 483 -12.12 25.77 -39.34
CA ARG A 483 -11.32 26.93 -38.95
C ARG A 483 -10.69 27.65 -40.14
N PHE A 484 -10.08 26.92 -41.06
CA PHE A 484 -9.31 27.48 -42.19
C PHE A 484 -10.07 27.46 -43.52
N LEU A 485 -11.33 27.00 -43.54
CA LEU A 485 -12.19 26.92 -44.73
C LEU A 485 -11.60 26.05 -45.85
N LEU A 486 -10.95 24.94 -45.49
CA LEU A 486 -10.32 24.03 -46.44
C LEU A 486 -11.35 23.39 -47.38
N THR A 487 -10.92 23.13 -48.61
CA THR A 487 -11.66 22.31 -49.58
C THR A 487 -11.67 20.84 -49.15
N GLN A 488 -12.57 20.05 -49.75
CA GLN A 488 -12.63 18.62 -49.48
C GLN A 488 -11.34 17.89 -49.92
N GLU A 489 -10.71 18.33 -51.01
CA GLU A 489 -9.43 17.75 -51.48
C GLU A 489 -8.28 18.04 -50.50
N GLU A 490 -8.22 19.25 -49.92
CA GLU A 490 -7.21 19.62 -48.93
C GLU A 490 -7.39 18.87 -47.60
N GLU A 491 -8.63 18.67 -47.18
CA GLU A 491 -8.96 17.83 -46.02
C GLU A 491 -8.50 16.38 -46.23
N GLU A 492 -8.80 15.80 -47.40
CA GLU A 492 -8.37 14.44 -47.75
C GLU A 492 -6.84 14.32 -47.81
N LYS A 493 -6.16 15.34 -48.34
CA LYS A 493 -4.69 15.41 -48.36
C LYS A 493 -4.09 15.50 -46.96
N LEU A 494 -4.67 16.29 -46.06
CA LEU A 494 -4.28 16.37 -44.65
C LEU A 494 -4.44 15.01 -43.95
N ILE A 495 -5.59 14.37 -44.12
CA ILE A 495 -5.86 13.04 -43.55
C ILE A 495 -4.84 12.04 -44.08
N PHE A 496 -4.61 12.00 -45.40
CA PHE A 496 -3.65 11.09 -46.01
C PHE A 496 -2.23 11.26 -45.47
N LYS A 497 -1.75 12.51 -45.34
CA LYS A 497 -0.40 12.80 -44.80
C LYS A 497 -0.27 12.40 -43.33
N VAL A 498 -1.20 12.87 -42.48
CA VAL A 498 -1.13 12.63 -41.05
C VAL A 498 -1.36 11.15 -40.75
N SER A 499 -2.38 10.52 -41.32
CA SER A 499 -2.63 9.10 -41.13
C SER A 499 -1.51 8.25 -41.71
N GLY A 500 -0.93 8.61 -42.87
CA GLY A 500 0.23 7.93 -43.45
C GLY A 500 1.45 7.89 -42.52
N ALA A 501 1.87 9.04 -41.98
CA ALA A 501 2.97 9.14 -41.01
C ALA A 501 2.63 8.47 -39.66
N SER A 502 1.38 8.59 -39.20
CA SER A 502 0.91 7.95 -37.96
C SER A 502 0.80 6.42 -38.10
N HIS A 503 0.51 5.90 -39.29
CA HIS A 503 0.40 4.47 -39.57
C HIS A 503 1.77 3.80 -39.67
N ALA A 504 2.79 4.52 -40.13
CA ALA A 504 4.17 4.05 -40.14
C ALA A 504 4.71 3.84 -38.70
N SER A 505 4.24 4.66 -37.75
CA SER A 505 4.69 4.66 -36.35
C SER A 505 3.71 4.03 -35.34
N GLY A 506 2.45 3.78 -35.74
CA GLY A 506 1.40 3.24 -34.86
C GLY A 506 1.02 4.16 -33.71
N MET A 507 1.31 5.47 -33.81
CA MET A 507 1.34 6.37 -32.65
C MET A 507 0.21 7.41 -32.67
N PHE A 508 -0.79 7.22 -31.81
CA PHE A 508 -1.86 8.21 -31.57
C PHE A 508 -1.34 9.58 -31.13
N LEU A 509 -0.27 9.60 -30.33
CA LEU A 509 0.34 10.82 -29.83
C LEU A 509 0.86 11.71 -30.96
N TYR A 510 1.51 11.15 -31.99
CA TYR A 510 1.96 11.90 -33.16
C TYR A 510 0.78 12.59 -33.86
N ALA A 511 -0.30 11.84 -34.16
CA ALA A 511 -1.49 12.39 -34.79
C ALA A 511 -2.09 13.54 -33.96
N ARG A 512 -2.23 13.34 -32.64
CA ARG A 512 -2.72 14.38 -31.72
C ARG A 512 -1.83 15.63 -31.75
N VAL A 513 -0.52 15.46 -31.57
CA VAL A 513 0.45 16.56 -31.46
C VAL A 513 0.53 17.37 -32.75
N VAL A 514 0.58 16.71 -33.92
CA VAL A 514 0.62 17.36 -35.23
C VAL A 514 -0.70 18.05 -35.56
N LEU A 515 -1.85 17.40 -35.34
CA LEU A 515 -3.16 18.01 -35.62
C LEU A 515 -3.45 19.17 -34.68
N GLU A 516 -3.11 19.08 -33.39
CA GLU A 516 -3.21 20.21 -32.46
C GLU A 516 -2.26 21.35 -32.85
N ASN A 517 -1.04 21.03 -33.34
CA ASN A 517 -0.11 22.03 -33.85
C ASN A 517 -0.71 22.78 -35.04
N LEU A 518 -1.16 22.06 -36.07
CA LEU A 518 -1.80 22.62 -37.26
C LEU A 518 -3.06 23.42 -36.92
N ALA A 519 -3.91 22.87 -36.04
CA ALA A 519 -5.11 23.55 -35.57
C ALA A 519 -4.80 24.84 -34.80
N ALA A 520 -3.62 24.97 -34.18
CA ALA A 520 -3.21 26.14 -33.42
C ALA A 520 -2.59 27.25 -34.27
N MET A 521 -2.38 27.06 -35.58
CA MET A 521 -1.76 28.06 -36.46
C MET A 521 -2.62 29.32 -36.64
N ASP A 522 -1.95 30.45 -36.81
CA ASP A 522 -2.61 31.77 -36.83
C ASP A 522 -3.15 32.14 -38.23
N SER A 523 -2.55 31.61 -39.30
CA SER A 523 -2.98 31.86 -40.68
C SER A 523 -3.04 30.59 -41.54
N ILE A 524 -3.84 30.64 -42.61
CA ILE A 524 -3.91 29.53 -43.59
C ILE A 524 -2.58 29.35 -44.35
N GLN A 525 -1.83 30.43 -44.60
CA GLN A 525 -0.52 30.35 -45.23
C GLN A 525 0.46 29.54 -44.39
N GLU A 526 0.54 29.79 -43.08
CA GLU A 526 1.39 29.01 -42.18
C GLU A 526 0.99 27.53 -42.15
N PHE A 527 -0.31 27.26 -42.23
CA PHE A 527 -0.83 25.89 -42.32
C PHE A 527 -0.41 25.20 -43.62
N GLU A 528 -0.49 25.88 -44.76
CA GLU A 528 -0.05 25.37 -46.06
C GLU A 528 1.47 25.12 -46.08
N ASP A 529 2.25 26.07 -45.57
CA ASP A 529 3.71 25.99 -45.48
C ASP A 529 4.16 24.79 -44.62
N GLU A 530 3.45 24.49 -43.52
CA GLU A 530 3.71 23.31 -42.67
C GLU A 530 3.33 21.99 -43.36
N LEU A 531 2.37 22.04 -44.29
CA LEU A 531 1.94 20.88 -45.08
C LEU A 531 2.82 20.64 -46.31
N GLU A 532 3.85 21.41 -46.58
CA GLU A 532 4.79 21.12 -47.67
C GLU A 532 5.65 19.86 -47.36
N THR A 533 6.11 19.17 -48.40
CA THR A 533 6.85 17.90 -48.26
C THR A 533 8.22 18.02 -47.59
N GLY A 534 8.79 19.24 -47.50
CA GLY A 534 10.08 19.47 -46.84
C GLY A 534 9.98 19.94 -45.39
N THR A 535 8.79 20.29 -44.93
CA THR A 535 8.52 20.90 -43.60
C THR A 535 7.66 20.01 -42.72
N PHE A 536 6.83 19.15 -43.32
CA PHE A 536 5.95 18.26 -42.59
C PHE A 536 6.77 17.23 -41.77
N PRO A 537 6.49 17.08 -40.46
CA PRO A 537 7.31 16.24 -39.59
C PRO A 537 7.18 14.75 -39.94
N GLU A 538 8.30 14.05 -40.11
CA GLU A 538 8.28 12.61 -40.45
C GLU A 538 8.01 11.72 -39.23
N ASP A 539 8.45 12.16 -38.04
CA ASP A 539 8.29 11.46 -36.77
C ASP A 539 7.96 12.42 -35.62
N LEU A 540 7.87 11.87 -34.41
CA LEU A 540 7.50 12.64 -33.22
C LEU A 540 8.58 13.65 -32.79
N ASP A 541 9.86 13.33 -32.97
CA ASP A 541 10.96 14.24 -32.62
C ASP A 541 10.96 15.46 -33.55
N HIS A 542 10.78 15.24 -34.86
CA HIS A 542 10.57 16.32 -35.83
C HIS A 542 9.29 17.10 -35.50
N ALA A 543 8.21 16.46 -35.08
CA ALA A 543 7.00 17.16 -34.67
C ALA A 543 7.26 18.08 -33.46
N TYR A 544 7.97 17.60 -32.44
CA TYR A 544 8.37 18.43 -31.30
C TYR A 544 9.32 19.55 -31.70
N GLU A 545 10.25 19.31 -32.62
CA GLU A 545 11.14 20.32 -33.17
C GLU A 545 10.35 21.42 -33.85
N ARG A 546 9.46 21.08 -34.78
CA ARG A 546 8.60 22.03 -35.48
C ARG A 546 7.76 22.86 -34.50
N ILE A 547 7.16 22.23 -33.50
CA ILE A 547 6.38 22.93 -32.48
C ILE A 547 7.27 23.87 -31.67
N ALA A 548 8.43 23.38 -31.18
CA ALA A 548 9.38 24.16 -30.41
C ALA A 548 9.89 25.35 -31.21
N GLU A 549 10.29 25.14 -32.47
CA GLU A 549 10.69 26.21 -33.37
C GLU A 549 9.58 27.22 -33.59
N ARG A 550 8.34 26.77 -33.81
CA ARG A 550 7.21 27.67 -34.00
C ARG A 550 6.97 28.56 -32.77
N ILE A 551 6.81 27.96 -31.60
CA ILE A 551 6.51 28.70 -30.37
C ILE A 551 7.69 29.58 -29.90
N LEU A 552 8.92 29.23 -30.29
CA LEU A 552 10.14 29.95 -29.93
C LEU A 552 10.56 31.01 -30.97
N LYS A 553 10.32 30.79 -32.28
CA LYS A 553 10.79 31.67 -33.37
C LYS A 553 9.70 32.61 -33.92
N GLN A 554 8.43 32.20 -33.99
CA GLN A 554 7.37 33.02 -34.62
C GLN A 554 6.87 34.18 -33.75
N HIS A 555 7.18 34.19 -32.46
CA HIS A 555 6.65 35.18 -31.54
C HIS A 555 7.77 36.06 -30.97
N GLY A 556 7.51 37.36 -30.85
CA GLY A 556 8.51 38.34 -30.40
C GLY A 556 9.25 37.94 -29.11
N SER A 557 10.44 38.50 -28.89
CA SER A 557 11.40 38.11 -27.84
C SER A 557 10.81 37.90 -26.42
N SER A 558 9.76 38.64 -26.07
CA SER A 558 9.02 38.50 -24.81
C SER A 558 8.30 37.16 -24.64
N ARG A 559 7.63 36.66 -25.70
CA ARG A 559 6.90 35.39 -25.66
C ARG A 559 7.84 34.20 -25.66
N HIS A 560 8.89 34.24 -26.47
CA HIS A 560 10.00 33.27 -26.45
C HIS A 560 10.55 33.06 -25.03
N THR A 561 10.84 34.14 -24.31
CA THR A 561 11.34 34.08 -22.93
C THR A 561 10.32 33.46 -21.98
N THR A 562 9.03 33.69 -22.19
CA THR A 562 7.97 33.10 -21.37
C THR A 562 7.87 31.60 -21.59
N VAL A 563 7.86 31.14 -22.84
CA VAL A 563 7.75 29.72 -23.18
C VAL A 563 8.91 28.94 -22.58
N LYS A 564 10.15 29.41 -22.74
CA LYS A 564 11.33 28.78 -22.15
C LYS A 564 11.23 28.67 -20.63
N LYS A 565 10.78 29.73 -19.95
CA LYS A 565 10.54 29.72 -18.50
C LYS A 565 9.52 28.65 -18.11
N ILE A 566 8.34 28.63 -18.74
CA ILE A 566 7.29 27.65 -18.37
C ILE A 566 7.80 26.22 -18.59
N LEU A 567 8.39 25.93 -19.75
CA LEU A 567 8.90 24.60 -20.06
C LEU A 567 10.01 24.19 -19.09
N GLY A 568 10.98 25.07 -18.83
CA GLY A 568 12.05 24.81 -17.85
C GLY A 568 11.51 24.50 -16.47
N TRP A 569 10.53 25.28 -16.01
CA TRP A 569 9.92 25.10 -14.69
C TRP A 569 9.10 23.83 -14.57
N VAL A 570 8.33 23.46 -15.60
CA VAL A 570 7.53 22.23 -15.60
C VAL A 570 8.44 21.00 -15.68
N VAL A 571 9.50 21.06 -16.48
CA VAL A 571 10.45 19.95 -16.67
C VAL A 571 11.30 19.70 -15.42
N CYS A 572 11.79 20.75 -14.74
CA CYS A 572 12.68 20.59 -13.58
C CYS A 572 11.93 20.49 -12.24
N ALA A 573 10.60 20.57 -12.22
CA ALA A 573 9.85 20.58 -10.96
C ALA A 573 9.84 19.21 -10.27
N ALA A 574 9.99 19.19 -8.94
CA ALA A 574 9.96 17.97 -8.12
C ALA A 574 8.55 17.35 -8.01
N ARG A 575 7.51 18.09 -8.42
CA ARG A 575 6.14 17.63 -8.60
C ARG A 575 5.43 18.46 -9.67
N PRO A 576 4.34 17.95 -10.28
CA PRO A 576 3.48 18.76 -11.13
C PRO A 576 3.12 20.11 -10.50
N LEU A 577 3.37 21.19 -11.25
CA LEU A 577 3.09 22.55 -10.81
C LEU A 577 1.65 22.91 -11.12
N ARG A 578 1.03 23.66 -10.20
CA ARG A 578 -0.28 24.24 -10.46
C ARG A 578 -0.13 25.47 -11.33
N TRP A 579 -1.13 25.73 -12.18
CA TRP A 579 -1.10 26.92 -13.03
C TRP A 579 -0.97 28.21 -12.21
N ARG A 580 -1.63 28.29 -11.05
CA ARG A 580 -1.45 29.42 -10.11
C ARG A 580 -0.01 29.56 -9.60
N GLU A 581 0.70 28.45 -9.36
CA GLU A 581 2.09 28.47 -8.87
C GLU A 581 3.02 29.04 -9.95
N ILE A 582 2.80 28.64 -11.20
CA ILE A 582 3.50 29.19 -12.38
C ILE A 582 3.18 30.69 -12.54
N GLN A 583 1.90 31.09 -12.45
CA GLN A 583 1.49 32.50 -12.53
C GLN A 583 2.12 33.35 -11.42
N SER A 584 2.10 32.89 -10.17
CA SER A 584 2.74 33.59 -9.05
C SER A 584 4.23 33.78 -9.31
N ARG A 585 4.92 32.77 -9.88
CA ARG A 585 6.34 32.89 -10.19
C ARG A 585 6.66 33.95 -11.26
N PHE A 586 5.74 34.25 -12.18
CA PHE A 586 5.88 35.40 -13.09
C PHE A 586 5.72 36.75 -12.39
N CYS A 587 4.93 36.79 -11.33
CA CYS A 587 4.64 38.02 -10.59
C CYS A 587 5.71 38.35 -9.55
N ILE A 588 6.42 37.35 -9.01
CA ILE A 588 7.38 37.50 -7.92
C ILE A 588 8.79 37.77 -8.45
N ASP A 589 9.38 38.89 -8.01
CA ASP A 589 10.81 39.14 -8.10
C ASP A 589 11.43 38.91 -6.71
N ALA A 590 12.03 37.73 -6.53
CA ALA A 590 12.65 37.33 -5.27
C ALA A 590 13.88 38.20 -4.90
N ASN A 591 14.55 38.84 -5.88
CA ASN A 591 15.71 39.69 -5.60
C ASN A 591 15.27 41.07 -5.11
N LYS A 592 14.19 41.62 -5.68
CA LYS A 592 13.64 42.91 -5.28
C LYS A 592 12.64 42.81 -4.14
N GLU A 593 12.29 41.60 -3.72
CA GLU A 593 11.28 41.34 -2.69
C GLU A 593 9.90 41.92 -3.03
N THR A 594 9.53 41.94 -4.30
CA THR A 594 8.25 42.54 -4.77
C THR A 594 7.41 41.53 -5.54
N CYS A 595 6.09 41.68 -5.49
CA CYS A 595 5.16 40.99 -6.38
C CYS A 595 4.37 42.02 -7.18
N ASN A 596 4.40 41.89 -8.50
CA ASN A 596 3.62 42.72 -9.41
C ASN A 596 2.54 41.87 -10.09
N ILE A 597 1.32 41.94 -9.57
CA ILE A 597 0.16 41.24 -10.12
C ILE A 597 -0.13 41.59 -11.58
N ARG A 598 0.35 42.73 -12.09
CA ARG A 598 0.20 43.10 -13.51
C ARG A 598 1.00 42.19 -14.45
N ASN A 599 1.96 41.43 -13.94
CA ASN A 599 2.68 40.40 -14.69
C ASN A 599 1.88 39.10 -14.83
N LEU A 600 0.73 38.99 -14.16
CA LEU A 600 -0.14 37.82 -14.28
C LEU A 600 -0.57 37.65 -15.73
N ARG A 601 -0.27 36.46 -16.27
CA ARG A 601 -0.58 36.13 -17.66
C ARG A 601 -2.09 35.95 -17.81
N ARG A 602 -2.67 36.65 -18.79
CA ARG A 602 -4.10 36.55 -19.15
C ARG A 602 -4.39 35.35 -20.05
N ASP A 603 -3.38 34.93 -20.78
CA ASP A 603 -3.38 33.77 -21.64
C ASP A 603 -3.33 32.49 -20.79
N ASN A 604 -3.85 31.38 -21.31
CA ASN A 604 -3.76 30.08 -20.64
C ASN A 604 -2.48 29.33 -21.03
N CYS A 605 -2.08 28.34 -20.22
CA CYS A 605 -0.85 27.58 -20.45
C CYS A 605 -0.82 26.88 -21.82
N LYS A 606 -1.95 26.30 -22.24
CA LYS A 606 -2.09 25.60 -23.54
C LYS A 606 -1.93 26.58 -24.72
N GLY A 607 -2.37 27.82 -24.59
CA GLY A 607 -2.15 28.87 -25.60
C GLY A 607 -0.70 29.32 -25.69
N ILE A 608 0.04 29.30 -24.58
CA ILE A 608 1.45 29.73 -24.55
C ILE A 608 2.38 28.63 -25.05
N CYS A 609 2.24 27.41 -24.54
CA CYS A 609 3.15 26.28 -24.78
C CYS A 609 2.60 25.27 -25.81
N SER A 610 1.41 25.53 -26.38
CA SER A 610 0.75 24.71 -27.39
C SER A 610 0.65 23.23 -27.00
N SER A 611 0.93 22.32 -27.94
CA SER A 611 0.77 20.86 -27.82
C SER A 611 1.93 20.19 -27.06
N LEU A 612 2.86 20.96 -26.48
CA LEU A 612 3.93 20.41 -25.62
C LEU A 612 3.47 20.18 -24.17
N VAL A 613 2.39 20.82 -23.74
CA VAL A 613 1.87 20.73 -22.37
C VAL A 613 0.41 20.31 -22.37
N ASP A 614 0.04 19.51 -21.37
CA ASP A 614 -1.34 19.17 -21.05
C ASP A 614 -1.75 19.83 -19.73
N VAL A 615 -3.00 20.31 -19.67
CA VAL A 615 -3.58 20.95 -18.48
C VAL A 615 -4.70 20.07 -17.98
N THR A 616 -4.58 19.63 -16.72
CA THR A 616 -5.55 18.74 -16.08
C THR A 616 -6.19 19.43 -14.87
N ASN A 617 -7.48 19.17 -14.64
CA ASN A 617 -8.15 19.64 -13.43
C ASN A 617 -7.83 18.69 -12.26
N CYS A 618 -7.40 19.28 -11.16
CA CYS A 618 -6.96 18.61 -9.95
C CYS A 618 -8.09 18.61 -8.94
N ASP A 619 -8.93 17.58 -9.05
CA ASP A 619 -9.99 17.31 -8.10
C ASP A 619 -9.34 16.46 -7.02
N LEU A 620 -9.03 17.04 -5.87
CA LEU A 620 -8.43 16.31 -4.74
C LEU A 620 -9.46 15.95 -3.67
N PHE A 621 -10.49 16.78 -3.48
CA PHE A 621 -11.54 16.56 -2.49
C PHE A 621 -12.93 16.75 -3.14
N PRO A 622 -13.93 15.92 -2.80
CA PRO A 622 -15.31 16.18 -3.20
C PRO A 622 -15.75 17.54 -2.63
N ASN A 623 -16.46 18.35 -3.41
CA ASN A 623 -16.99 19.67 -3.03
C ASN A 623 -15.93 20.77 -2.79
N VAL A 624 -14.71 20.61 -3.29
CA VAL A 624 -13.68 21.67 -3.33
C VAL A 624 -13.44 22.05 -4.78
N GLU A 625 -13.32 23.35 -5.08
CA GLU A 625 -13.05 23.84 -6.44
C GLU A 625 -11.77 23.24 -7.02
N THR A 626 -11.83 22.98 -8.33
CA THR A 626 -10.81 22.26 -9.08
C THR A 626 -9.66 23.20 -9.45
N GLU A 627 -8.41 22.77 -9.29
CA GLU A 627 -7.25 23.57 -9.72
C GLU A 627 -6.60 22.99 -10.98
N GLN A 628 -6.12 23.86 -11.86
CA GLN A 628 -5.37 23.39 -13.04
C GLN A 628 -3.94 22.99 -12.65
N VAL A 629 -3.54 21.78 -13.01
CA VAL A 629 -2.18 21.26 -12.95
C VAL A 629 -1.63 21.17 -14.36
N VAL A 630 -0.41 21.67 -14.54
CA VAL A 630 0.29 21.69 -15.82
C VAL A 630 1.31 20.57 -15.84
N ASN A 631 1.22 19.71 -16.85
CA ASN A 631 2.15 18.63 -17.11
C ASN A 631 2.68 18.73 -18.54
N MET A 632 3.78 18.05 -18.81
CA MET A 632 4.19 17.79 -20.19
C MET A 632 3.18 16.85 -20.87
N VAL A 633 2.95 17.05 -22.17
CA VAL A 633 2.00 16.24 -22.96
C VAL A 633 2.29 14.74 -22.89
N HIS A 634 3.58 14.40 -22.76
CA HIS A 634 4.10 13.06 -22.56
C HIS A 634 5.59 13.15 -22.14
N GLN A 635 6.12 12.11 -21.50
CA GLN A 635 7.54 12.06 -21.09
C GLN A 635 8.51 12.22 -22.28
N THR A 636 8.14 11.71 -23.45
CA THR A 636 8.92 11.85 -24.70
C THR A 636 9.17 13.32 -25.08
N ALA A 637 8.25 14.23 -24.75
CA ALA A 637 8.45 15.66 -24.96
C ALA A 637 9.50 16.25 -24.00
N THR A 638 9.51 15.80 -22.74
CA THR A 638 10.53 16.17 -21.75
C THR A 638 11.91 15.73 -22.21
N GLU A 639 12.05 14.46 -22.60
CA GLU A 639 13.30 13.87 -23.07
C GLU A 639 13.82 14.59 -24.32
N TYR A 640 12.93 14.87 -25.28
CA TYR A 640 13.26 15.65 -26.46
C TYR A 640 13.82 17.03 -26.09
N LEU A 641 13.10 17.81 -25.25
CA LEU A 641 13.50 19.18 -24.89
C LEU A 641 14.83 19.25 -24.15
N VAL A 642 15.15 18.24 -23.35
CA VAL A 642 16.44 18.13 -22.64
C VAL A 642 17.55 17.73 -23.62
N ARG A 643 17.32 16.71 -24.45
CA ARG A 643 18.30 16.21 -25.43
C ARG A 643 18.61 17.22 -26.53
N SER A 644 17.62 17.97 -26.99
CA SER A 644 17.78 19.03 -28.00
C SER A 644 18.50 20.27 -27.45
N GLY A 645 18.73 20.34 -26.13
CA GLY A 645 19.29 21.52 -25.46
C GLY A 645 18.34 22.70 -25.38
N THR A 646 17.06 22.54 -25.74
CA THR A 646 16.04 23.60 -25.60
C THR A 646 15.81 23.95 -24.13
N VAL A 647 15.89 22.95 -23.25
CA VAL A 647 15.86 23.08 -21.79
C VAL A 647 17.15 22.50 -21.22
N ASN A 648 17.96 23.33 -20.57
CA ASN A 648 19.13 22.86 -19.82
C ASN A 648 18.69 22.49 -18.40
N LEU A 649 18.42 21.20 -18.16
CA LEU A 649 17.86 20.72 -16.89
C LEU A 649 18.67 21.16 -15.66
N LEU A 650 20.00 21.10 -15.76
CA LEU A 650 20.88 21.52 -14.66
C LEU A 650 20.74 23.02 -14.38
N GLN A 651 20.73 23.86 -15.43
CA GLN A 651 20.55 25.30 -15.27
C GLN A 651 19.17 25.64 -14.69
N GLU A 652 18.12 24.92 -15.10
CA GLU A 652 16.78 25.13 -14.53
C GLU A 652 16.71 24.74 -13.04
N HIS A 653 17.39 23.67 -12.63
CA HIS A 653 17.54 23.32 -11.21
C HIS A 653 18.31 24.40 -10.42
N VAL A 654 19.37 24.95 -11.00
CA VAL A 654 20.11 26.10 -10.41
C VAL A 654 19.18 27.29 -10.23
N ASP A 655 18.46 27.69 -11.29
CA ASP A 655 17.58 28.86 -11.26
C ASP A 655 16.42 28.66 -10.29
N MET A 656 15.88 27.45 -10.20
CA MET A 656 14.85 27.08 -9.23
C MET A 656 15.39 27.10 -7.79
N ALA A 657 16.57 26.53 -7.53
CA ALA A 657 17.20 26.52 -6.21
C ALA A 657 17.49 27.95 -5.74
N LEU A 658 18.10 28.78 -6.59
CA LEU A 658 18.38 30.19 -6.29
C LEU A 658 17.10 30.97 -6.03
N PHE A 659 16.06 30.77 -6.84
CA PHE A 659 14.77 31.42 -6.64
C PHE A 659 14.16 31.01 -5.29
N CYS A 660 14.08 29.71 -4.99
CA CYS A 660 13.52 29.20 -3.74
C CYS A 660 14.26 29.74 -2.51
N CYS A 661 15.60 29.69 -2.50
CA CYS A 661 16.40 30.21 -1.39
C CYS A 661 16.16 31.71 -1.19
N ARG A 662 16.29 32.53 -2.24
CA ARG A 662 16.09 33.99 -2.13
C ARG A 662 14.67 34.36 -1.73
N TYR A 663 13.69 33.65 -2.28
CA TYR A 663 12.29 33.83 -1.96
C TYR A 663 12.03 33.53 -0.48
N LEU A 664 12.50 32.39 0.05
CA LEU A 664 12.35 32.03 1.45
C LEU A 664 13.14 32.97 2.40
N CYS A 665 14.16 33.67 1.93
CA CYS A 665 14.87 34.73 2.66
C CYS A 665 14.18 36.10 2.64
N SER A 666 13.19 36.31 1.78
CA SER A 666 12.60 37.63 1.55
C SER A 666 11.88 38.18 2.79
N LYS A 667 11.90 39.51 2.96
CA LYS A 667 11.22 40.20 4.09
C LYS A 667 9.76 39.76 4.32
N PRO A 668 8.91 39.57 3.29
CA PRO A 668 7.53 39.11 3.49
C PRO A 668 7.40 37.76 4.20
N LEU A 669 8.43 36.90 4.15
CA LEU A 669 8.44 35.55 4.73
C LEU A 669 9.19 35.47 6.06
N THR A 670 10.07 36.42 6.35
CA THR A 670 10.92 36.42 7.56
C THR A 670 10.45 37.41 8.64
N THR A 671 9.75 38.47 8.25
CA THR A 671 9.31 39.53 9.17
C THR A 671 7.83 39.39 9.47
N SER A 672 7.47 38.61 10.50
CA SER A 672 6.10 38.40 10.98
C SER A 672 5.35 39.67 11.47
N LYS A 673 6.01 40.84 11.41
CA LYS A 673 5.51 42.14 11.90
C LYS A 673 5.65 43.28 10.87
N SER A 674 5.74 42.99 9.57
CA SER A 674 5.75 44.08 8.58
C SER A 674 4.36 44.71 8.45
N GLN A 675 4.29 46.04 8.39
CA GLN A 675 3.05 46.84 8.28
C GLN A 675 2.26 46.60 6.98
N ASN A 676 2.69 45.67 6.11
CA ASN A 676 2.19 45.50 4.74
C ASN A 676 1.94 44.03 4.32
N ILE A 677 1.88 43.07 5.26
CA ILE A 677 1.62 41.65 4.92
C ILE A 677 0.31 41.47 4.15
N THR A 678 -0.75 42.20 4.53
CA THR A 678 -2.03 42.18 3.81
C THR A 678 -1.87 42.57 2.34
N ALA A 679 -1.07 43.59 2.01
CA ALA A 679 -0.78 43.94 0.63
C ALA A 679 -0.01 42.83 -0.11
N ASN A 680 0.92 42.14 0.56
CA ASN A 680 1.63 41.00 -0.02
C ASN A 680 0.70 39.81 -0.28
N ILE A 681 -0.27 39.54 0.61
CA ILE A 681 -1.31 38.52 0.40
C ILE A 681 -2.15 38.88 -0.83
N HIS A 682 -2.70 40.10 -0.90
CA HIS A 682 -3.51 40.52 -2.04
C HIS A 682 -2.73 40.61 -3.36
N SER A 683 -1.41 40.81 -3.30
CA SER A 683 -0.56 40.78 -4.49
C SER A 683 -0.31 39.37 -5.04
N GLY A 684 -0.51 38.34 -4.22
CA GLY A 684 -0.16 36.95 -4.56
C GLY A 684 1.27 36.54 -4.36
N TYR A 685 1.97 37.25 -3.47
CA TYR A 685 3.36 36.97 -3.13
C TYR A 685 3.55 35.54 -2.60
N PHE A 686 2.54 34.93 -1.96
CA PHE A 686 2.65 33.64 -1.28
C PHE A 686 2.22 32.42 -2.11
N GLY A 687 1.78 32.61 -3.36
CA GLY A 687 1.24 31.52 -4.18
C GLY A 687 2.25 30.38 -4.50
N PHE A 688 3.55 30.64 -4.41
CA PHE A 688 4.63 29.65 -4.61
C PHE A 688 5.25 29.11 -3.30
N LEU A 689 4.77 29.56 -2.13
CA LEU A 689 5.31 29.23 -0.81
C LEU A 689 5.38 27.73 -0.54
N ASP A 690 4.30 27.02 -0.79
CA ASP A 690 4.22 25.59 -0.50
C ASP A 690 5.21 24.77 -1.32
N TYR A 691 5.44 25.15 -2.58
CA TYR A 691 6.42 24.46 -3.42
C TYR A 691 7.85 24.77 -2.94
N ALA A 692 8.16 26.05 -2.74
CA ALA A 692 9.49 26.47 -2.32
C ALA A 692 9.88 25.87 -0.96
N ALA A 693 9.00 25.94 0.04
CA ALA A 693 9.29 25.41 1.38
C ALA A 693 9.51 23.89 1.39
N ALA A 694 8.79 23.13 0.56
CA ALA A 694 8.89 21.67 0.51
C ALA A 694 10.06 21.16 -0.34
N HIS A 695 10.43 21.86 -1.42
CA HIS A 695 11.29 21.31 -2.47
C HIS A 695 12.57 22.09 -2.75
N TYR A 696 12.88 23.16 -2.00
CA TYR A 696 14.15 23.89 -2.18
C TYR A 696 15.38 22.98 -2.05
N ALA A 697 15.36 22.06 -1.08
CA ALA A 697 16.46 21.15 -0.80
C ALA A 697 16.69 20.14 -1.94
N VAL A 698 15.62 19.66 -2.57
CA VAL A 698 15.70 18.75 -3.73
C VAL A 698 16.48 19.40 -4.87
N HIS A 699 16.15 20.65 -5.19
CA HIS A 699 16.87 21.36 -6.27
C HIS A 699 18.34 21.64 -5.93
N ILE A 700 18.68 21.84 -4.66
CA ILE A 700 20.09 21.96 -4.24
C ILE A 700 20.81 20.62 -4.44
N GLN A 701 20.19 19.50 -4.05
CA GLN A 701 20.75 18.16 -4.21
C GLN A 701 21.00 17.80 -5.69
N GLU A 702 20.04 18.09 -6.57
CA GLU A 702 20.20 17.85 -8.02
C GLU A 702 21.34 18.65 -8.66
N VAL A 703 21.63 19.85 -8.12
CA VAL A 703 22.78 20.66 -8.55
C VAL A 703 24.11 20.11 -8.00
N GLU A 704 24.09 19.54 -6.81
CA GLU A 704 25.26 18.96 -6.15
C GLU A 704 25.61 17.55 -6.66
N ALA A 705 24.64 16.82 -7.23
CA ALA A 705 24.84 15.50 -7.79
C ALA A 705 25.98 15.46 -8.84
N PRO A 706 26.85 14.43 -8.81
CA PRO A 706 27.90 14.24 -9.80
C PRO A 706 27.27 13.75 -11.12
N GLN A 707 26.91 14.69 -12.00
CA GLN A 707 26.43 14.34 -13.34
C GLN A 707 27.59 13.79 -14.19
N VAL A 708 27.34 12.67 -14.87
CA VAL A 708 28.28 12.01 -15.80
C VAL A 708 28.32 12.80 -17.12
N SER A 709 29.36 13.59 -17.33
CA SER A 709 29.98 13.83 -18.64
C SER A 709 31.21 14.72 -18.49
N THR A 710 32.31 14.23 -19.04
CA THR A 710 33.60 14.88 -19.20
C THR A 710 33.47 16.17 -20.02
N ASP A 711 34.27 17.19 -19.67
CA ASP A 711 34.62 18.43 -20.41
C ASP A 711 33.98 19.78 -19.99
N SER A 712 33.00 19.83 -19.07
CA SER A 712 32.35 21.11 -18.65
C SER A 712 32.58 21.54 -17.19
N ALA A 713 33.41 20.81 -16.43
CA ALA A 713 33.61 21.01 -15.00
C ALA A 713 34.16 22.40 -14.57
N SER A 714 34.84 23.12 -15.46
CA SER A 714 35.38 24.46 -15.16
C SER A 714 34.32 25.56 -15.13
N ASN A 715 33.23 25.43 -15.91
CA ASN A 715 32.16 26.44 -15.99
C ASN A 715 31.05 26.25 -14.94
N LEU A 716 30.91 25.07 -14.34
CA LEU A 716 29.89 24.79 -13.32
C LEU A 716 30.27 25.26 -11.91
N LYS A 717 31.57 25.40 -11.62
CA LYS A 717 32.06 25.78 -10.29
C LYS A 717 31.45 27.09 -9.75
N PRO A 718 31.46 28.23 -10.49
CA PRO A 718 30.86 29.47 -9.99
C PRO A 718 29.35 29.39 -9.76
N VAL A 719 28.66 28.54 -10.53
CA VAL A 719 27.22 28.33 -10.42
C VAL A 719 26.87 27.51 -9.17
N LYS A 720 27.60 26.42 -8.92
CA LYS A 720 27.47 25.63 -7.68
C LYS A 720 27.81 26.46 -6.45
N ASP A 721 28.85 27.30 -6.53
CA ASP A 721 29.22 28.22 -5.44
C ASP A 721 28.11 29.24 -5.13
N SER A 722 27.43 29.76 -6.16
CA SER A 722 26.30 30.69 -6.00
C SER A 722 25.10 30.05 -5.29
N VAL A 723 24.77 28.79 -5.61
CA VAL A 723 23.71 28.03 -4.93
C VAL A 723 24.07 27.77 -3.47
N LYS A 724 25.34 27.39 -3.20
CA LYS A 724 25.85 27.22 -1.84
C LYS A 724 25.77 28.51 -1.03
N THR A 725 26.15 29.66 -1.59
CA THR A 725 26.00 30.95 -0.91
C THR A 725 24.54 31.25 -0.57
N ALA A 726 23.62 31.05 -1.50
CA ALA A 726 22.19 31.27 -1.25
C ALA A 726 21.63 30.32 -0.17
N ALA A 727 22.07 29.07 -0.12
CA ALA A 727 21.71 28.12 0.94
C ALA A 727 22.26 28.53 2.31
N VAL A 728 23.49 29.05 2.35
CA VAL A 728 24.10 29.60 3.58
C VAL A 728 23.34 30.84 4.06
N ASP A 729 22.95 31.73 3.17
CA ASP A 729 22.17 32.92 3.55
C ASP A 729 20.78 32.55 4.07
N LEU A 730 20.15 31.53 3.48
CA LEU A 730 18.90 30.96 4.00
C LEU A 730 19.09 30.40 5.42
N ALA A 731 20.18 29.69 5.67
CA ALA A 731 20.51 29.19 7.01
C ALA A 731 20.76 30.34 8.02
N LYS A 732 21.42 31.42 7.60
CA LYS A 732 21.69 32.60 8.46
C LYS A 732 20.43 33.39 8.80
N VAL A 733 19.52 33.58 7.85
CA VAL A 733 18.31 34.38 8.05
C VAL A 733 17.33 33.69 9.01
N HIS A 734 17.25 32.37 8.96
CA HIS A 734 16.34 31.57 9.78
C HIS A 734 17.00 30.96 11.04
N GLY A 735 18.34 30.97 11.12
CA GLY A 735 19.12 30.58 12.30
C GLY A 735 19.50 31.78 13.16
N LYS A 736 19.10 31.78 14.45
CA LYS A 736 19.59 32.76 15.43
C LYS A 736 21.12 32.65 15.54
N GLU A 737 21.81 33.79 15.47
CA GLU A 737 23.27 33.97 15.54
C GLU A 737 23.99 32.89 16.37
N ALA A 738 24.68 31.98 15.68
CA ALA A 738 25.82 31.27 16.23
C ALA A 738 26.92 31.33 15.17
N SER A 739 28.06 31.89 15.54
CA SER A 739 29.27 32.00 14.73
C SER A 739 29.61 30.68 14.05
N VAL A 740 29.47 30.63 12.72
CA VAL A 740 29.70 29.43 11.92
C VAL A 740 31.20 29.27 11.67
N GLU A 741 31.85 28.42 12.47
CA GLU A 741 32.96 27.60 11.97
C GLU A 741 32.39 26.30 11.38
N THR A 742 32.98 25.86 10.28
CA THR A 742 32.47 24.95 9.25
C THR A 742 32.31 23.46 9.63
N LYS A 743 31.96 23.11 10.88
CA LYS A 743 31.90 21.70 11.32
C LYS A 743 30.57 21.14 11.85
N ASP A 744 29.48 21.91 11.95
CA ASP A 744 28.20 21.45 12.52
C ASP A 744 26.95 21.70 11.62
N ILE A 745 26.93 21.13 10.40
CA ILE A 745 25.84 21.36 9.41
C ILE A 745 24.53 20.61 9.76
N THR A 746 24.60 19.46 10.44
CA THR A 746 23.44 18.59 10.67
C THR A 746 22.47 19.11 11.74
N LYS A 747 22.96 19.74 12.82
CA LYS A 747 22.10 20.45 13.79
C LYS A 747 21.49 21.74 13.21
N SER A 748 22.19 22.38 12.27
CA SER A 748 21.75 23.62 11.61
C SER A 748 20.56 23.38 10.64
N ALA A 749 20.57 22.26 9.91
CA ALA A 749 19.51 21.91 8.96
C ALA A 749 18.14 21.60 9.63
N GLY A 750 18.16 20.98 10.82
CA GLY A 750 16.94 20.73 11.60
C GLY A 750 16.29 22.01 12.12
N ASN A 751 17.10 22.97 12.58
CA ASN A 751 16.63 24.28 13.04
C ASN A 751 16.08 25.13 11.88
N LEU A 752 16.68 25.03 10.69
CA LEU A 752 16.22 25.73 9.49
C LEU A 752 14.82 25.27 9.06
N ASN A 753 14.58 23.97 8.97
CA ASN A 753 13.27 23.43 8.59
C ASN A 753 12.17 23.82 9.58
N LEU A 754 12.48 23.84 10.88
CA LEU A 754 11.54 24.29 11.93
C LEU A 754 11.20 25.79 11.76
N ALA A 755 12.20 26.63 11.53
CA ALA A 755 12.00 28.07 11.33
C ALA A 755 11.17 28.37 10.06
N ILE A 756 11.46 27.71 8.94
CA ILE A 756 10.66 27.83 7.71
C ILE A 756 9.23 27.35 7.97
N GLN A 757 9.07 26.24 8.69
CA GLN A 757 7.75 25.70 9.05
C GLN A 757 6.93 26.70 9.88
N ASP A 758 7.54 27.33 10.88
CA ASP A 758 6.84 28.30 11.73
C ASP A 758 6.40 29.52 10.92
N ASN A 759 7.25 30.00 10.00
CA ASN A 759 6.91 31.08 9.09
C ASN A 759 5.76 30.70 8.14
N VAL A 760 5.78 29.49 7.57
CA VAL A 760 4.68 28.98 6.74
C VAL A 760 3.36 28.92 7.53
N LEU A 761 3.40 28.47 8.78
CA LEU A 761 2.22 28.42 9.64
C LEU A 761 1.64 29.82 9.91
N VAL A 762 2.50 30.80 10.22
CA VAL A 762 2.09 32.20 10.42
C VAL A 762 1.44 32.75 9.15
N VAL A 763 2.09 32.60 7.99
CA VAL A 763 1.59 33.11 6.72
C VAL A 763 0.24 32.47 6.34
N ARG A 764 0.11 31.14 6.46
CA ARG A 764 -1.15 30.44 6.17
C ARG A 764 -2.29 30.90 7.07
N LYS A 765 -2.01 31.16 8.36
CA LYS A 765 -3.01 31.70 9.30
C LYS A 765 -3.47 33.09 8.88
N LEU A 766 -2.54 33.97 8.47
CA LEU A 766 -2.87 35.31 7.99
C LEU A 766 -3.67 35.29 6.68
N ILE A 767 -3.31 34.41 5.74
CA ILE A 767 -4.09 34.19 4.50
C ILE A 767 -5.51 33.74 4.84
N GLY A 768 -5.69 32.83 5.80
CA GLY A 768 -7.01 32.40 6.27
C GLY A 768 -7.85 33.56 6.82
N LEU A 769 -7.26 34.39 7.69
CA LEU A 769 -7.92 35.57 8.27
C LEU A 769 -8.31 36.63 7.22
N GLU A 770 -7.47 36.86 6.21
CA GLU A 770 -7.79 37.83 5.14
C GLU A 770 -8.84 37.28 4.17
N ARG A 771 -8.90 35.95 4.01
CA ARG A 771 -9.94 35.30 3.19
C ARG A 771 -11.33 35.43 3.79
N GLU A 772 -11.46 35.41 5.12
CA GLU A 772 -12.72 35.68 5.82
C GLU A 772 -13.21 37.12 5.64
N LYS A 773 -12.31 38.07 5.34
CA LYS A 773 -12.62 39.50 5.17
C LYS A 773 -12.87 39.92 3.72
N SER A 774 -12.40 39.14 2.74
CA SER A 774 -12.37 39.55 1.33
C SER A 774 -13.08 38.54 0.41
N GLU A 775 -14.32 38.86 0.03
CA GLU A 775 -15.09 38.13 -0.99
C GLU A 775 -14.75 38.66 -2.40
N THR A 776 -13.52 38.49 -2.88
CA THR A 776 -13.17 38.91 -4.26
C THR A 776 -12.60 37.75 -5.08
N ASP A 777 -13.10 37.58 -6.32
CA ASP A 777 -12.66 36.57 -7.30
C ASP A 777 -11.14 36.59 -7.57
N VAL A 778 -10.51 37.75 -7.34
CA VAL A 778 -9.06 37.95 -7.48
C VAL A 778 -8.28 37.14 -6.44
N PHE A 779 -8.78 37.01 -5.21
CA PHE A 779 -8.12 36.24 -4.14
C PHE A 779 -8.11 34.74 -4.45
N GLY A 780 -9.22 34.22 -4.98
CA GLY A 780 -9.34 32.81 -5.40
C GLY A 780 -8.39 32.45 -6.55
N THR A 781 -8.18 33.37 -7.49
CA THR A 781 -7.25 33.19 -8.62
C THR A 781 -5.78 33.06 -8.16
N ILE A 782 -5.43 33.75 -7.07
CA ILE A 782 -4.06 33.90 -6.61
C ILE A 782 -3.67 32.79 -5.61
N GLU A 783 -4.46 32.58 -4.57
CA GLU A 783 -4.16 31.65 -3.48
C GLU A 783 -4.76 30.25 -3.71
N GLY A 784 -5.71 30.14 -4.64
CA GLY A 784 -6.43 28.90 -4.92
C GLY A 784 -7.53 28.58 -3.90
N PRO A 785 -8.20 27.42 -4.03
CA PRO A 785 -9.26 26.97 -3.13
C PRO A 785 -8.75 26.68 -1.71
N ILE A 786 -9.64 26.80 -0.72
CA ILE A 786 -9.32 26.49 0.68
C ILE A 786 -8.98 25.01 0.79
N ARG A 787 -7.80 24.73 1.34
CA ARG A 787 -7.37 23.38 1.69
C ARG A 787 -6.74 23.42 3.07
N HIS A 788 -7.16 22.51 3.95
CA HIS A 788 -6.65 22.45 5.32
C HIS A 788 -5.31 21.72 5.32
N LYS A 789 -4.21 22.46 5.18
CA LYS A 789 -2.85 21.92 4.98
C LYS A 789 -2.10 21.70 6.29
N CYS A 790 -1.36 20.60 6.39
CA CYS A 790 -0.43 20.38 7.51
C CYS A 790 0.73 21.37 7.43
N HIS A 791 1.19 21.89 8.57
CA HIS A 791 2.31 22.83 8.61
C HIS A 791 3.69 22.15 8.70
N LYS A 792 3.75 20.84 8.93
CA LYS A 792 4.99 20.07 8.96
C LYS A 792 5.49 19.86 7.52
N ILE A 793 6.58 20.51 7.13
CA ILE A 793 7.09 20.54 5.74
C ILE A 793 7.36 19.13 5.18
N GLN A 794 7.87 18.24 6.02
CA GLN A 794 8.17 16.85 5.65
C GLN A 794 6.92 15.94 5.62
N CYS A 795 5.74 16.45 5.96
CA CYS A 795 4.52 15.68 5.90
C CYS A 795 3.93 15.67 4.49
N SER A 796 3.47 14.52 4.01
CA SER A 796 2.76 14.40 2.72
C SER A 796 1.52 15.31 2.65
N LYS A 797 0.86 15.59 3.78
CA LYS A 797 -0.29 16.51 3.88
C LYS A 797 0.09 17.99 3.85
N PHE A 798 1.37 18.34 3.70
CA PHE A 798 1.84 19.72 3.62
C PHE A 798 1.36 20.43 2.34
N SER A 799 1.48 19.78 1.18
CA SER A 799 1.09 20.36 -0.12
C SER A 799 -0.32 19.93 -0.57
N THR A 800 -0.73 18.69 -0.26
CA THR A 800 -2.04 18.16 -0.66
C THR A 800 -3.17 18.72 0.18
N GLY A 801 -2.93 18.83 1.49
CA GLY A 801 -3.91 19.17 2.52
C GLY A 801 -4.86 18.03 2.89
N CYS A 802 -5.84 18.39 3.71
CA CYS A 802 -6.94 17.57 4.22
C CYS A 802 -8.29 18.16 3.75
N PRO A 803 -9.35 17.33 3.66
CA PRO A 803 -10.65 17.75 3.15
C PRO A 803 -11.36 18.78 4.03
N ASN A 804 -11.12 18.75 5.34
CA ASN A 804 -11.73 19.65 6.31
C ASN A 804 -10.80 19.87 7.52
N GLU A 805 -11.16 20.83 8.35
CA GLU A 805 -10.40 21.21 9.55
C GLU A 805 -10.33 20.08 10.60
N ALA A 806 -11.39 19.29 10.75
CA ALA A 806 -11.43 18.18 11.70
C ALA A 806 -10.36 17.12 11.39
N SER A 807 -10.24 16.72 10.11
CA SER A 807 -9.21 15.79 9.65
C SER A 807 -7.80 16.36 9.78
N LEU A 808 -7.62 17.68 9.61
CA LEU A 808 -6.34 18.32 9.88
C LEU A 808 -6.01 18.27 11.38
N LYS A 809 -6.97 18.56 12.26
CA LYS A 809 -6.78 18.55 13.72
C LYS A 809 -6.39 17.17 14.25
N GLU A 810 -7.05 16.12 13.75
CA GLU A 810 -6.71 14.73 14.07
C GLU A 810 -5.27 14.39 13.63
N HIS A 811 -4.91 14.77 12.40
CA HIS A 811 -3.56 14.58 11.88
C HIS A 811 -2.50 15.35 12.70
N LEU A 812 -2.78 16.59 13.09
CA LEU A 812 -1.86 17.41 13.89
C LEU A 812 -1.69 16.88 15.32
N ALA A 813 -2.72 16.24 15.90
CA ALA A 813 -2.62 15.65 17.25
C ALA A 813 -1.49 14.61 17.36
N VAL A 814 -1.17 13.90 16.26
CA VAL A 814 -0.03 12.97 16.18
C VAL A 814 1.30 13.71 16.38
N HIS A 815 1.41 14.93 15.84
CA HIS A 815 2.60 15.77 15.95
C HIS A 815 2.68 16.54 17.28
N GLU A 816 1.56 17.09 17.76
CA GLU A 816 1.52 18.02 18.90
C GLU A 816 1.29 17.35 20.26
N ARG A 817 0.72 16.14 20.25
CA ARG A 817 0.46 15.32 21.44
C ARG A 817 -0.34 16.03 22.54
N PRO A 818 -1.46 16.70 22.23
CA PRO A 818 -2.08 17.68 23.12
C PRO A 818 -2.55 17.14 24.48
N PHE A 819 -2.78 15.84 24.62
CA PHE A 819 -3.34 15.24 25.84
C PHE A 819 -2.26 15.06 26.91
N ARG A 820 -2.25 15.92 27.93
CA ARG A 820 -1.32 15.85 29.06
C ARG A 820 -1.96 15.13 30.26
N CYS A 821 -1.15 14.43 31.05
CA CYS A 821 -1.63 13.83 32.30
C CYS A 821 -2.10 14.91 33.28
N PRO A 822 -3.24 14.73 33.99
CA PRO A 822 -3.76 15.74 34.93
C PRO A 822 -2.92 15.89 36.21
N HIS A 823 -2.11 14.88 36.57
CA HIS A 823 -1.23 14.95 37.73
C HIS A 823 0.02 15.79 37.39
N SER A 824 0.14 16.98 37.96
CA SER A 824 1.26 17.92 37.71
C SER A 824 2.63 17.30 37.93
N ASP A 825 2.70 16.36 38.87
CA ASP A 825 3.93 15.71 39.31
C ASP A 825 4.26 14.46 38.45
N CYS A 826 3.41 14.15 37.47
CA CYS A 826 3.59 13.02 36.57
C CYS A 826 4.29 13.40 35.27
N PHE A 827 5.23 12.57 34.79
CA PHE A 827 5.96 12.80 33.54
C PHE A 827 5.04 12.92 32.31
N GLY A 828 3.89 12.23 32.31
CA GLY A 828 2.87 12.33 31.27
C GLY A 828 2.27 13.74 31.14
N HIS A 829 2.42 14.59 32.16
CA HIS A 829 2.02 16.01 32.13
C HIS A 829 2.98 16.83 31.26
N ARG A 830 4.28 16.56 31.36
CA ARG A 830 5.34 17.28 30.61
C ARG A 830 5.40 16.86 29.14
N ILE A 831 5.24 15.56 28.86
CA ILE A 831 5.45 14.98 27.52
C ILE A 831 4.19 15.05 26.66
N GLY A 832 3.07 14.54 27.18
CA GLY A 832 1.80 14.45 26.47
C GLY A 832 1.65 13.31 25.47
N TYR A 833 0.41 13.10 25.05
CA TYR A 833 -0.05 11.99 24.23
C TYR A 833 -0.86 12.45 23.01
N PRO A 834 -0.75 11.76 21.87
CA PRO A 834 -1.46 12.10 20.63
C PRO A 834 -2.97 11.87 20.70
N SER A 835 -3.44 11.03 21.61
CA SER A 835 -4.86 10.73 21.79
C SER A 835 -5.21 10.58 23.27
N LEU A 836 -6.50 10.72 23.58
CA LEU A 836 -7.03 10.46 24.90
C LEU A 836 -6.81 9.00 25.33
N GLU A 837 -6.98 8.03 24.42
CA GLU A 837 -6.74 6.60 24.69
C GLU A 837 -5.32 6.30 25.17
N ARG A 838 -4.31 6.97 24.58
CA ARG A 838 -2.90 6.84 24.99
C ARG A 838 -2.68 7.44 26.39
N LEU A 839 -3.36 8.54 26.69
CA LEU A 839 -3.37 9.13 28.03
C LEU A 839 -4.10 8.21 29.03
N GLU A 840 -5.21 7.59 28.64
CA GLU A 840 -5.94 6.61 29.45
C GLU A 840 -5.08 5.40 29.78
N SER A 841 -4.35 4.84 28.81
CA SER A 841 -3.39 3.75 29.03
C SER A 841 -2.25 4.15 29.99
N HIS A 842 -1.77 5.40 29.90
CA HIS A 842 -0.84 5.96 30.89
C HIS A 842 -1.47 6.07 32.28
N ASN A 843 -2.70 6.59 32.38
CA ASN A 843 -3.42 6.69 33.64
C ASN A 843 -3.71 5.32 34.24
N GLU A 844 -3.99 4.31 33.43
CA GLU A 844 -4.11 2.93 33.88
C GLU A 844 -2.79 2.42 34.45
N ALA A 845 -1.64 2.70 33.84
CA ALA A 845 -0.37 2.21 34.36
C ALA A 845 0.13 2.96 35.61
N PHE A 846 -0.09 4.28 35.71
CA PHE A 846 0.53 5.14 36.73
C PHE A 846 -0.44 5.71 37.76
N HIS A 847 -1.75 5.68 37.51
CA HIS A 847 -2.77 6.33 38.34
C HIS A 847 -3.94 5.37 38.68
N GLN A 848 -3.72 4.06 38.55
CA GLN A 848 -4.72 3.00 38.73
C GLN A 848 -5.42 2.96 40.10
N SER A 849 -5.05 3.82 41.07
CA SER A 849 -5.72 3.94 42.36
C SER A 849 -7.06 4.68 42.33
N GLU A 850 -7.46 5.33 41.23
CA GLU A 850 -8.70 6.15 41.23
C GLU A 850 -9.82 5.70 40.29
N SER A 851 -9.61 4.80 39.31
CA SER A 851 -10.64 4.60 38.26
C SER A 851 -11.33 3.23 38.16
N ARG A 852 -10.99 2.21 38.97
CA ARG A 852 -11.79 0.95 39.05
C ARG A 852 -11.35 0.10 40.25
N VAL A 853 -12.05 0.23 41.37
CA VAL A 853 -12.22 -0.91 42.29
C VAL A 853 -13.01 -1.97 41.51
N LYS A 854 -12.33 -2.81 40.72
CA LYS A 854 -12.90 -4.09 40.33
C LYS A 854 -12.92 -4.93 41.59
N THR A 855 -14.13 -5.14 42.12
CA THR A 855 -14.46 -6.18 43.08
C THR A 855 -14.07 -7.55 42.51
N ALA A 856 -12.79 -7.91 42.61
CA ALA A 856 -12.36 -9.28 42.53
C ALA A 856 -12.71 -9.93 43.87
N PHE A 857 -13.59 -10.93 43.83
CA PHE A 857 -13.79 -11.87 44.93
C PHE A 857 -12.41 -12.42 45.37
N PRO A 858 -12.11 -12.53 46.68
CA PRO A 858 -10.84 -13.09 47.12
C PRO A 858 -10.82 -14.55 46.73
N ALA A 859 -9.95 -14.91 45.78
CA ALA A 859 -9.48 -16.28 45.69
C ALA A 859 -8.54 -16.50 46.87
N ASP A 860 -8.83 -17.55 47.65
CA ASP A 860 -8.11 -17.98 48.83
C ASP A 860 -6.59 -17.82 48.68
N LEU A 861 -6.01 -16.88 49.44
CA LEU A 861 -4.58 -16.88 49.70
C LEU A 861 -4.40 -16.91 51.21
N GLN A 862 -4.09 -18.13 51.65
CA GLN A 862 -3.67 -18.49 52.99
C GLN A 862 -2.63 -17.48 53.51
N THR A 863 -2.73 -17.19 54.80
CA THR A 863 -1.75 -16.52 55.64
C THR A 863 -0.31 -16.94 55.31
N GLY A 864 0.38 -16.12 54.53
CA GLY A 864 1.81 -16.14 54.34
C GLY A 864 2.28 -14.69 54.36
N GLU A 865 3.32 -14.39 55.15
CA GLU A 865 3.91 -13.05 55.26
C GLU A 865 4.27 -12.52 53.86
N TRP A 866 3.65 -11.40 53.46
CA TRP A 866 3.98 -10.76 52.18
C TRP A 866 5.45 -10.31 52.21
N ASN A 867 6.15 -10.48 51.09
CA ASN A 867 7.46 -9.86 50.89
C ASN A 867 7.36 -8.66 49.91
N ILE A 868 8.37 -7.80 49.89
CA ILE A 868 8.38 -6.59 49.05
C ILE A 868 8.17 -6.88 47.55
N HIS A 869 8.62 -8.04 47.06
CA HIS A 869 8.44 -8.43 45.65
C HIS A 869 6.99 -8.82 45.35
N GLU A 870 6.34 -9.55 46.26
CA GLU A 870 4.91 -9.90 46.18
C GLU A 870 4.04 -8.65 46.24
N ALA A 871 4.38 -7.69 47.11
CA ALA A 871 3.71 -6.39 47.16
C ALA A 871 3.87 -5.60 45.85
N CYS A 872 5.08 -5.58 45.27
CA CYS A 872 5.35 -4.95 43.97
C CYS A 872 4.59 -5.63 42.82
N LYS A 873 4.47 -6.96 42.82
CA LYS A 873 3.74 -7.72 41.81
C LYS A 873 2.22 -7.57 41.94
N ALA A 874 1.73 -7.47 43.18
CA ALA A 874 0.32 -7.29 43.50
C ALA A 874 -0.19 -5.85 43.27
N GLY A 875 0.71 -4.87 43.07
CA GLY A 875 0.32 -3.49 42.82
C GLY A 875 -0.02 -2.68 44.08
N ASN A 876 0.38 -3.15 45.27
CA ASN A 876 0.07 -2.49 46.54
C ASN A 876 1.21 -1.53 46.96
N LEU A 877 1.10 -0.26 46.57
CA LEU A 877 2.10 0.78 46.87
C LEU A 877 2.27 1.05 48.38
N ASP A 878 1.20 0.93 49.17
CA ASP A 878 1.25 1.21 50.61
C ASP A 878 2.03 0.14 51.38
N GLU A 879 1.89 -1.12 50.96
CA GLU A 879 2.69 -2.23 51.46
C GLU A 879 4.16 -2.09 51.05
N VAL A 880 4.45 -1.69 49.80
CA VAL A 880 5.83 -1.40 49.36
C VAL A 880 6.45 -0.27 50.20
N LYS A 881 5.70 0.80 50.50
CA LYS A 881 6.12 1.89 51.39
C LYS A 881 6.29 1.43 52.84
N ARG A 882 5.50 0.46 53.31
CA ARG A 882 5.63 -0.12 54.66
C ARG A 882 6.93 -0.92 54.76
N PHE A 883 7.16 -1.85 53.83
CA PHE A 883 8.40 -2.63 53.78
C PHE A 883 9.64 -1.74 53.65
N HIS A 884 9.58 -0.65 52.88
CA HIS A 884 10.67 0.33 52.81
C HIS A 884 10.93 1.00 54.18
N ARG A 885 9.89 1.42 54.91
CA ARG A 885 9.99 1.99 56.26
C ARG A 885 10.53 1.01 57.29
N ASP A 886 10.19 -0.27 57.14
CA ASP A 886 10.67 -1.36 58.00
C ASP A 886 12.13 -1.78 57.69
N GLY A 887 12.82 -1.05 56.80
CA GLY A 887 14.23 -1.28 56.47
C GLY A 887 14.48 -2.35 55.41
N SER A 888 13.45 -2.72 54.63
CA SER A 888 13.63 -3.66 53.52
C SER A 888 14.48 -3.03 52.43
N ASP A 889 15.51 -3.76 52.00
CA ASP A 889 16.38 -3.33 50.91
C ASP A 889 15.64 -3.35 49.56
N LEU A 890 15.34 -2.17 49.03
CA LEU A 890 14.69 -1.96 47.73
C LEU A 890 15.52 -2.46 46.54
N LYS A 891 16.82 -2.68 46.74
CA LYS A 891 17.78 -3.16 45.74
C LYS A 891 18.04 -4.65 45.86
N ARG A 892 17.40 -5.35 46.83
CA ARG A 892 17.58 -6.78 47.07
C ARG A 892 17.13 -7.58 45.85
N ILE A 893 18.00 -8.46 45.35
CA ILE A 893 17.71 -9.30 44.19
C ILE A 893 17.47 -10.73 44.66
N LEU A 894 16.34 -11.31 44.26
CA LEU A 894 16.03 -12.72 44.53
C LEU A 894 16.28 -13.59 43.29
N PRO A 895 16.88 -14.80 43.44
CA PRO A 895 17.04 -15.74 42.33
C PRO A 895 15.68 -16.08 41.70
N LYS A 896 15.58 -16.04 40.35
CA LYS A 896 14.37 -16.26 39.53
C LYS A 896 13.28 -15.17 39.57
N ILE A 897 13.18 -14.37 40.64
CA ILE A 897 12.15 -13.32 40.78
C ILE A 897 12.67 -11.93 40.34
N GLY A 898 13.98 -11.68 40.42
CA GLY A 898 14.59 -10.40 40.02
C GLY A 898 14.55 -9.35 41.14
N SER A 899 14.72 -8.06 40.78
CA SER A 899 14.58 -6.94 41.72
C SER A 899 13.09 -6.60 41.96
N PRO A 900 12.74 -5.88 43.05
CA PRO A 900 11.37 -5.42 43.28
C PRO A 900 10.85 -4.55 42.11
N LEU A 901 11.75 -3.75 41.51
CA LEU A 901 11.44 -2.95 40.34
C LEU A 901 11.13 -3.82 39.10
N CYS A 902 11.87 -4.90 38.86
CA CYS A 902 11.54 -5.85 37.78
C CYS A 902 10.16 -6.48 37.96
N ALA A 903 9.78 -6.84 39.19
CA ALA A 903 8.46 -7.40 39.49
C ALA A 903 7.32 -6.39 39.24
N ALA A 904 7.52 -5.12 39.59
CA ALA A 904 6.57 -4.04 39.31
C ALA A 904 6.43 -3.77 37.81
N VAL A 905 7.55 -3.76 37.06
CA VAL A 905 7.56 -3.60 35.59
C VAL A 905 6.82 -4.75 34.91
N GLU A 906 7.10 -5.99 35.31
CA GLU A 906 6.45 -7.17 34.71
C GLU A 906 4.92 -7.14 34.90
N ALA A 907 4.47 -6.76 36.09
CA ALA A 907 3.06 -6.62 36.42
C ALA A 907 2.40 -5.36 35.80
N GLY A 908 3.18 -4.36 35.37
CA GLY A 908 2.69 -3.14 34.72
C GLY A 908 2.31 -2.01 35.67
N HIS A 909 2.82 -2.02 36.90
CA HIS A 909 2.50 -1.05 37.95
C HIS A 909 3.46 0.14 37.92
N GLY A 910 3.16 1.13 37.07
CA GLY A 910 3.98 2.31 36.83
C GLY A 910 4.15 3.22 38.06
N ASN A 911 3.16 3.31 38.94
CA ASN A 911 3.22 4.05 40.21
C ASN A 911 4.26 3.48 41.19
N ILE A 912 4.36 2.16 41.29
CA ILE A 912 5.37 1.49 42.11
C ILE A 912 6.75 1.62 41.44
N CYS A 913 6.81 1.52 40.10
CA CYS A 913 8.04 1.77 39.36
C CYS A 913 8.56 3.19 39.61
N GLN A 914 7.67 4.19 39.61
CA GLN A 914 7.99 5.57 39.91
C GLN A 914 8.54 5.73 41.33
N TYR A 915 7.82 5.22 42.33
CA TYR A 915 8.26 5.29 43.72
C TYR A 915 9.64 4.65 43.94
N LEU A 916 9.89 3.47 43.37
CA LEU A 916 11.19 2.78 43.52
C LEU A 916 12.33 3.56 42.86
N VAL A 917 12.12 4.14 41.68
CA VAL A 917 13.14 4.93 40.98
C VAL A 917 13.44 6.24 41.70
N GLU A 918 12.41 6.95 42.19
CA GLU A 918 12.57 8.17 42.99
C GLU A 918 13.31 7.92 44.31
N ASN A 919 13.23 6.70 44.86
CA ASN A 919 13.95 6.27 46.06
C ASN A 919 15.32 5.62 45.76
N GLY A 920 15.91 5.91 44.59
CA GLY A 920 17.31 5.58 44.28
C GLY A 920 17.54 4.18 43.74
N VAL A 921 16.51 3.50 43.22
CA VAL A 921 16.65 2.26 42.44
C VAL A 921 16.86 2.63 40.96
N ASP A 922 18.05 2.33 40.45
CA ASP A 922 18.41 2.61 39.05
C ASP A 922 17.73 1.59 38.10
N PRO A 923 16.92 2.03 37.12
CA PRO A 923 16.24 1.13 36.18
C PRO A 923 17.20 0.51 35.12
N PHE A 924 18.39 1.07 34.94
CA PHE A 924 19.38 0.63 33.95
C PHE A 924 20.43 -0.34 34.53
N ARG A 925 20.68 -0.34 35.85
CA ARG A 925 21.67 -1.24 36.48
C ARG A 925 21.10 -2.60 36.90
N GLY A 926 21.86 -3.66 36.62
CA GLY A 926 21.67 -5.02 37.16
C GLY A 926 22.62 -5.31 38.31
N GLY A 927 22.20 -6.10 39.30
CA GLY A 927 23.07 -6.44 40.43
C GLY A 927 24.19 -7.44 40.10
N SER A 928 25.12 -7.55 41.07
CA SER A 928 26.44 -8.20 41.05
C SER A 928 26.72 -9.30 40.01
N LYS A 929 27.97 -9.27 39.50
CA LYS A 929 28.58 -10.03 38.39
C LYS A 929 28.53 -11.57 38.46
N SER A 930 27.90 -12.19 39.46
CA SER A 930 27.95 -13.65 39.65
C SER A 930 26.68 -14.42 39.31
N VAL A 931 25.53 -13.76 39.08
CA VAL A 931 24.28 -14.44 38.66
C VAL A 931 23.54 -13.64 37.59
N LYS A 932 23.25 -14.31 36.45
CA LYS A 932 22.49 -13.78 35.30
C LYS A 932 21.12 -13.25 35.75
N THR A 933 20.97 -11.93 35.89
CA THR A 933 19.73 -11.30 36.38
C THR A 933 19.26 -10.19 35.42
N ARG A 934 17.96 -10.23 35.05
CA ARG A 934 17.32 -9.30 34.11
C ARG A 934 17.18 -7.90 34.71
N THR A 935 17.57 -6.85 33.97
CA THR A 935 17.37 -5.45 34.41
C THR A 935 15.94 -4.96 34.16
N PRO A 936 15.44 -3.97 34.92
CA PRO A 936 14.07 -3.44 34.77
C PRO A 936 13.73 -2.95 33.36
N VAL A 937 14.65 -2.22 32.72
CA VAL A 937 14.48 -1.74 31.33
C VAL A 937 14.34 -2.92 30.35
N VAL A 938 15.09 -3.99 30.57
CA VAL A 938 14.98 -5.20 29.74
C VAL A 938 13.62 -5.86 29.91
N VAL A 939 13.12 -5.96 31.14
CA VAL A 939 11.77 -6.47 31.39
C VAL A 939 10.72 -5.60 30.72
N ALA A 940 10.89 -4.27 30.70
CA ALA A 940 9.96 -3.36 30.03
C ALA A 940 9.92 -3.55 28.51
N ILE A 941 11.08 -3.80 27.88
CA ILE A 941 11.19 -4.07 26.43
C ILE A 941 10.50 -5.40 26.09
N TYR A 942 10.84 -6.48 26.79
CA TYR A 942 10.30 -7.83 26.49
C TYR A 942 8.81 -8.00 26.86
N ARG A 943 8.29 -7.20 27.79
CA ARG A 943 6.87 -7.21 28.20
C ARG A 943 6.06 -6.07 27.58
N GLU A 944 6.63 -5.33 26.64
CA GLU A 944 5.97 -4.24 25.89
C GLU A 944 5.35 -3.16 26.77
N ARG A 945 5.99 -2.86 27.90
CA ARG A 945 5.51 -1.86 28.87
C ARG A 945 5.96 -0.46 28.47
N TRP A 946 5.46 0.03 27.35
CA TRP A 946 5.91 1.28 26.71
C TRP A 946 5.78 2.51 27.62
N GLY A 947 4.70 2.62 28.40
CA GLY A 947 4.53 3.72 29.35
C GLY A 947 5.58 3.74 30.47
N ILE A 948 6.02 2.57 30.93
CA ILE A 948 7.07 2.41 31.96
C ILE A 948 8.46 2.61 31.35
N LEU A 949 8.68 2.12 30.13
CA LEU A 949 9.91 2.39 29.38
C LEU A 949 10.07 3.88 29.08
N GLU A 950 8.99 4.57 28.72
CA GLU A 950 8.98 6.03 28.51
C GLU A 950 9.31 6.77 29.80
N PHE A 951 8.75 6.33 30.94
CA PHE A 951 9.08 6.87 32.26
C PHE A 951 10.58 6.71 32.60
N PHE A 952 11.17 5.54 32.38
CA PHE A 952 12.59 5.28 32.67
C PHE A 952 13.54 6.14 31.81
N LEU A 953 13.17 6.41 30.56
CA LEU A 953 13.97 7.26 29.68
C LEU A 953 13.90 8.75 30.03
N CYS A 954 12.86 9.16 30.75
CA CYS A 954 12.60 10.56 31.07
C CYS A 954 12.96 10.95 32.52
N ASN A 955 13.33 10.00 33.39
CA ASN A 955 13.68 10.26 34.80
C ASN A 955 15.10 9.76 35.17
N GLY A 956 15.81 10.54 35.99
CA GLY A 956 17.21 10.32 36.39
C GLY A 956 18.23 10.95 35.42
N ASP A 957 19.53 10.74 35.70
CA ASP A 957 20.64 11.18 34.82
C ASP A 957 20.67 10.45 33.46
N GLY A 958 19.69 9.57 33.21
CA GLY A 958 19.57 8.74 32.01
C GLY A 958 20.59 7.60 32.01
N PRO A 959 20.50 6.69 31.04
CA PRO A 959 21.56 5.72 30.85
C PRO A 959 22.83 6.46 30.41
N ASP A 960 23.96 6.16 31.05
CA ASP A 960 25.27 6.57 30.51
C ASP A 960 25.50 5.93 29.12
N ASN A 961 26.52 6.37 28.40
CA ASN A 961 26.80 5.86 27.05
C ASN A 961 26.95 4.32 27.00
N SER A 962 27.41 3.69 28.09
CA SER A 962 27.55 2.24 28.21
C SER A 962 26.18 1.55 28.37
N GLU A 963 25.33 2.06 29.26
CA GLU A 963 23.99 1.53 29.49
C GLU A 963 23.03 1.81 28.33
N LEU A 964 23.23 2.92 27.62
CA LEU A 964 22.48 3.24 26.42
C LEU A 964 22.85 2.28 25.29
N ALA A 965 24.15 2.05 25.07
CA ALA A 965 24.62 1.06 24.10
C ALA A 965 24.08 -0.35 24.39
N LYS A 966 24.08 -0.76 25.67
CA LYS A 966 23.45 -2.01 26.13
C LYS A 966 21.96 -2.05 25.89
N SER A 967 21.24 -0.95 26.12
CA SER A 967 19.79 -0.92 25.92
C SER A 967 19.41 -0.96 24.44
N ILE A 968 20.17 -0.28 23.58
CA ILE A 968 20.05 -0.34 22.11
C ILE A 968 20.31 -1.76 21.62
N ALA A 969 21.44 -2.36 22.01
CA ALA A 969 21.79 -3.73 21.64
C ALA A 969 20.69 -4.72 22.07
N ARG A 970 20.11 -4.54 23.25
CA ARG A 970 19.01 -5.39 23.75
C ARG A 970 17.68 -5.18 23.02
N ALA A 971 17.35 -3.96 22.60
CA ALA A 971 16.17 -3.71 21.77
C ALA A 971 16.30 -4.36 20.39
N ILE A 972 17.52 -4.36 19.83
CA ILE A 972 17.87 -5.06 18.59
C ILE A 972 17.74 -6.58 18.80
N HIS A 973 18.34 -7.14 19.85
CA HIS A 973 18.22 -8.57 20.17
C HIS A 973 16.79 -9.03 20.44
N ALA A 974 15.97 -8.18 21.09
CA ALA A 974 14.56 -8.48 21.38
C ALA A 974 13.63 -8.30 20.15
N ASN A 975 14.15 -7.81 19.03
CA ASN A 975 13.40 -7.45 17.82
C ASN A 975 12.25 -6.46 18.06
N GLN A 976 12.46 -5.44 18.91
CA GLN A 976 11.43 -4.48 19.32
C GLN A 976 11.66 -3.09 18.70
N PRO A 977 11.08 -2.77 17.52
CA PRO A 977 11.32 -1.51 16.82
C PRO A 977 10.77 -0.28 17.57
N VAL A 978 9.69 -0.47 18.36
CA VAL A 978 9.12 0.60 19.18
C VAL A 978 10.09 1.00 20.29
N ALA A 979 10.70 0.02 20.98
CA ALA A 979 11.73 0.28 21.98
C ALA A 979 12.95 0.97 21.36
N LEU A 980 13.45 0.46 20.23
CA LEU A 980 14.58 1.04 19.52
C LEU A 980 14.32 2.49 19.13
N ASN A 981 13.15 2.78 18.55
CA ASN A 981 12.75 4.15 18.22
C ASN A 981 12.62 5.04 19.46
N MET A 982 12.17 4.52 20.60
CA MET A 982 12.14 5.28 21.86
C MET A 982 13.55 5.62 22.35
N PHE A 983 14.50 4.68 22.31
CA PHE A 983 15.90 4.96 22.68
C PHE A 983 16.56 5.97 21.75
N LEU A 984 16.31 5.88 20.44
CA LEU A 984 16.89 6.78 19.44
C LEU A 984 16.29 8.18 19.49
N THR A 985 14.98 8.32 19.70
CA THR A 985 14.29 9.62 19.60
C THR A 985 14.25 10.42 20.90
N ARG A 986 14.38 9.78 22.08
CA ARG A 986 14.12 10.43 23.38
C ARG A 986 15.36 10.98 24.08
N ARG A 987 16.56 10.48 23.80
CA ARG A 987 17.83 11.09 24.22
C ARG A 987 18.87 10.95 23.11
N GLN A 988 19.54 12.04 22.76
CA GLN A 988 20.77 11.97 21.97
C GLN A 988 21.91 11.59 22.91
N PRO A 989 22.79 10.63 22.55
CA PRO A 989 23.95 10.28 23.38
C PRO A 989 24.88 11.49 23.52
N GLU A 990 25.47 11.66 24.71
CA GLU A 990 26.38 12.78 25.01
C GLU A 990 27.66 12.72 24.15
N ASP A 991 28.07 11.49 23.81
CA ASP A 991 29.13 11.21 22.84
C ASP A 991 28.64 10.11 21.89
N LEU A 992 28.17 10.53 20.72
CA LEU A 992 27.72 9.62 19.66
C LEU A 992 28.83 8.62 19.29
N VAL A 993 30.09 9.03 19.26
CA VAL A 993 31.21 8.19 18.84
C VAL A 993 31.44 7.07 19.86
N ALA A 994 31.39 7.38 21.16
CA ALA A 994 31.52 6.38 22.21
C ALA A 994 30.38 5.34 22.19
N VAL A 995 29.12 5.76 22.00
CA VAL A 995 27.98 4.83 21.90
C VAL A 995 28.06 3.99 20.63
N MET A 996 28.54 4.57 19.53
CA MET A 996 28.78 3.87 18.27
C MET A 996 29.84 2.77 18.37
N GLU A 997 30.91 2.99 19.12
CA GLU A 997 31.92 1.96 19.36
C GLU A 997 31.43 0.86 20.30
N LEU A 998 30.56 1.20 21.26
CA LEU A 998 30.08 0.28 22.28
C LEU A 998 28.94 -0.62 21.79
N VAL A 999 28.04 -0.14 20.94
CA VAL A 999 26.86 -0.91 20.47
C VAL A 999 27.26 -2.22 19.75
N PRO A 1000 28.18 -2.23 18.75
CA PRO A 1000 28.64 -3.46 18.11
C PRO A 1000 29.31 -4.42 19.10
N ASN A 1001 30.14 -3.89 20.01
CA ASN A 1001 30.77 -4.67 21.08
C ASN A 1001 29.75 -5.32 22.01
N GLU A 1002 28.66 -4.62 22.31
CA GLU A 1002 27.61 -5.08 23.19
C GLU A 1002 26.66 -6.08 22.49
N ILE A 1003 26.40 -5.89 21.20
CA ILE A 1003 25.73 -6.89 20.36
C ILE A 1003 26.54 -8.20 20.37
N MET A 1004 27.87 -8.10 20.20
CA MET A 1004 28.79 -9.25 20.25
C MET A 1004 29.01 -9.83 21.65
N SER A 1005 28.71 -9.10 22.73
CA SER A 1005 28.97 -9.57 24.10
C SER A 1005 28.13 -10.82 24.43
N GLN A 1006 26.96 -10.97 23.78
CA GLN A 1006 26.03 -12.12 23.90
C GLN A 1006 25.78 -12.58 25.35
N THR A 1007 25.92 -11.69 26.34
CA THR A 1007 26.07 -12.10 27.74
C THR A 1007 24.82 -12.81 28.30
N ASP A 1008 23.63 -12.67 27.70
CA ASP A 1008 22.38 -13.28 28.17
C ASP A 1008 21.55 -14.08 27.14
N GLU A 1009 21.94 -14.19 25.86
CA GLU A 1009 21.18 -14.99 24.87
C GLU A 1009 21.17 -16.51 25.19
N ARG A 1010 22.07 -16.97 26.07
CA ARG A 1010 22.05 -18.35 26.58
C ARG A 1010 20.89 -18.66 27.54
N LEU A 1011 19.94 -17.74 27.76
CA LEU A 1011 18.83 -17.94 28.69
C LEU A 1011 17.46 -18.28 28.08
N VAL A 1012 17.21 -18.11 26.77
CA VAL A 1012 15.84 -18.33 26.26
C VAL A 1012 15.74 -19.18 24.99
N GLN A 1013 16.66 -19.13 24.03
CA GLN A 1013 16.61 -20.01 22.86
C GLN A 1013 18.01 -20.36 22.34
N SER A 1014 18.40 -21.63 22.52
CA SER A 1014 19.50 -22.20 21.75
C SER A 1014 19.04 -22.41 20.30
N GLY A 1015 19.22 -21.40 19.44
CA GLY A 1015 19.09 -21.61 17.99
C GLY A 1015 18.69 -20.43 17.11
N SER A 1016 18.30 -19.26 17.64
CA SER A 1016 17.78 -18.17 16.81
C SER A 1016 18.77 -17.02 16.65
N HIS A 1017 19.83 -17.22 15.87
CA HIS A 1017 20.57 -16.06 15.36
C HIS A 1017 19.87 -15.57 14.11
N SER A 1018 19.08 -14.49 14.24
CA SER A 1018 18.51 -13.81 13.08
C SER A 1018 19.63 -13.26 12.20
N THR A 1019 19.56 -13.48 10.89
CA THR A 1019 20.43 -12.81 9.90
C THR A 1019 19.90 -11.43 9.53
N ASP A 1020 18.74 -11.03 10.05
CA ASP A 1020 18.10 -9.76 9.75
C ASP A 1020 18.87 -8.60 10.39
N ALA A 1021 19.52 -7.81 9.54
CA ALA A 1021 20.27 -6.62 9.90
C ALA A 1021 19.39 -5.36 10.01
N THR A 1022 18.09 -5.42 9.71
CA THR A 1022 17.20 -4.25 9.53
C THR A 1022 17.18 -3.32 10.75
N LEU A 1023 17.13 -3.85 11.97
CA LEU A 1023 17.17 -3.02 13.17
C LEU A 1023 18.55 -2.40 13.43
N ILE A 1024 19.63 -3.07 13.02
CA ILE A 1024 20.99 -2.53 13.08
C ILE A 1024 21.15 -1.42 12.02
N HIS A 1025 20.59 -1.59 10.82
CA HIS A 1025 20.49 -0.53 9.81
C HIS A 1025 19.61 0.63 10.28
N THR A 1026 18.52 0.38 10.99
CA THR A 1026 17.66 1.42 11.55
C THR A 1026 18.41 2.26 12.59
N TRP A 1027 19.16 1.61 13.48
CA TRP A 1027 20.05 2.28 14.41
C TRP A 1027 21.17 3.04 13.68
N PHE A 1028 21.87 2.41 12.74
CA PHE A 1028 22.99 3.04 12.04
C PHE A 1028 22.55 4.19 11.15
N ARG A 1029 21.37 4.12 10.53
CA ARG A 1029 20.73 5.21 9.78
C ARG A 1029 20.43 6.40 10.67
N PHE A 1030 19.98 6.16 11.90
CA PHE A 1030 19.76 7.25 12.84
C PHE A 1030 21.07 7.97 13.18
N VAL A 1031 22.16 7.21 13.31
CA VAL A 1031 23.49 7.71 13.69
C VAL A 1031 24.21 8.39 12.52
N LYS A 1032 24.14 7.81 11.32
CA LYS A 1032 24.74 8.30 10.07
C LYS A 1032 23.70 8.33 8.95
N PRO A 1033 22.74 9.28 8.99
CA PRO A 1033 21.66 9.35 8.00
C PRO A 1033 22.19 9.62 6.59
N GLU A 1034 23.33 10.30 6.47
CA GLU A 1034 24.00 10.66 5.21
C GLU A 1034 24.43 9.46 4.38
N PHE A 1035 24.56 8.27 5.00
CA PHE A 1035 24.90 7.04 4.31
C PHE A 1035 23.70 6.29 3.76
N TYR A 1036 22.49 6.80 3.99
CA TYR A 1036 21.25 6.15 3.58
C TYR A 1036 20.41 7.09 2.74
N ASN A 1037 19.75 6.55 1.71
CA ASN A 1037 18.81 7.31 0.91
C ASN A 1037 17.46 7.48 1.65
N GLU A 1038 16.53 8.24 1.07
CA GLU A 1038 15.20 8.48 1.65
C GLU A 1038 14.42 7.19 1.95
N LYS A 1039 14.67 6.12 1.17
CA LYS A 1039 14.09 4.78 1.34
C LYS A 1039 14.74 3.95 2.47
N GLY A 1040 15.84 4.42 3.06
CA GLY A 1040 16.56 3.71 4.13
C GLY A 1040 17.51 2.63 3.67
N ILE A 1041 17.92 2.65 2.40
CA ILE A 1041 18.93 1.76 1.83
C ILE A 1041 20.30 2.44 1.94
N PHE A 1042 21.33 1.69 2.32
CA PHE A 1042 22.70 2.17 2.41
C PHE A 1042 23.23 2.50 0.99
N VAL A 1043 23.64 3.75 0.76
CA VAL A 1043 24.07 4.27 -0.55
C VAL A 1043 25.36 5.07 -0.48
N ALA A 1044 26.12 4.99 0.62
CA ALA A 1044 27.35 5.73 0.77
C ALA A 1044 28.33 5.42 -0.39
N GLN A 1045 28.84 6.46 -1.05
CA GLN A 1045 29.85 6.31 -2.08
C GLN A 1045 31.16 5.85 -1.43
N LEU A 1046 31.70 4.71 -1.90
CA LEU A 1046 32.89 4.05 -1.34
C LEU A 1046 34.15 4.96 -1.34
N ASP A 1047 34.14 6.00 -2.16
CA ASP A 1047 35.26 6.93 -2.35
C ASP A 1047 35.23 8.13 -1.38
N CYS A 1048 34.12 8.32 -0.65
CA CYS A 1048 33.92 9.42 0.29
C CYS A 1048 34.92 9.36 1.47
N GLU A 1049 35.60 10.47 1.78
CA GLU A 1049 36.54 10.54 2.91
C GLU A 1049 35.90 10.16 4.24
N GLU A 1050 34.65 10.57 4.46
CA GLU A 1050 33.94 10.24 5.68
C GLU A 1050 33.69 8.74 5.78
N TYR A 1051 33.16 8.11 4.72
CA TYR A 1051 32.99 6.65 4.66
C TYR A 1051 34.31 5.90 4.88
N LYS A 1052 35.44 6.40 4.36
CA LYS A 1052 36.76 5.79 4.59
C LYS A 1052 37.23 5.87 6.04
N ILE A 1053 37.01 7.01 6.71
CA ILE A 1053 37.31 7.16 8.15
C ILE A 1053 36.50 6.13 8.96
N TRP A 1054 35.21 5.96 8.65
CA TRP A 1054 34.35 5.00 9.33
C TRP A 1054 34.67 3.55 8.99
N GLY A 1055 34.97 3.26 7.72
CA GLY A 1055 35.41 1.95 7.26
C GLY A 1055 36.71 1.53 7.97
N ASP A 1056 37.67 2.45 8.13
CA ASP A 1056 38.89 2.20 8.88
C ASP A 1056 38.61 1.90 10.36
N LEU A 1057 37.68 2.62 10.99
CA LEU A 1057 37.27 2.37 12.39
C LEU A 1057 36.67 0.95 12.55
N PHE A 1058 35.65 0.60 11.76
CA PHE A 1058 34.96 -0.69 11.90
C PHE A 1058 35.82 -1.90 11.46
N PHE A 1059 36.51 -1.77 10.33
CA PHE A 1059 37.16 -2.91 9.66
C PHE A 1059 38.67 -3.00 9.94
N ARG A 1060 39.40 -1.88 10.06
CA ARG A 1060 40.87 -1.91 10.29
C ARG A 1060 41.24 -1.87 11.77
N GLN A 1061 40.59 -1.04 12.57
CA GLN A 1061 41.01 -0.81 13.96
C GLN A 1061 40.49 -1.87 14.94
N TYR A 1062 39.26 -2.36 14.74
CA TYR A 1062 38.61 -3.23 15.73
C TYR A 1062 38.28 -4.66 15.25
N SER A 1063 38.50 -4.98 13.97
CA SER A 1063 38.28 -6.33 13.39
C SER A 1063 36.87 -6.92 13.65
N PHE A 1064 35.84 -6.06 13.68
CA PHE A 1064 34.49 -6.42 14.13
C PHE A 1064 33.86 -7.57 13.35
N LEU A 1065 34.07 -7.65 12.02
CA LEU A 1065 33.50 -8.70 11.18
C LEU A 1065 33.99 -10.10 11.61
N GLN A 1066 35.28 -10.25 11.89
CA GLN A 1066 35.87 -11.52 12.33
C GLN A 1066 35.39 -11.89 13.74
N ALA A 1067 35.30 -10.90 14.64
CA ALA A 1067 34.79 -11.10 15.99
C ALA A 1067 33.30 -11.49 15.99
N ALA A 1068 32.48 -10.84 15.15
CA ALA A 1068 31.06 -11.14 14.99
C ALA A 1068 30.83 -12.55 14.42
N LEU A 1069 31.59 -12.95 13.39
CA LEU A 1069 31.53 -14.29 12.81
C LEU A 1069 31.94 -15.37 13.83
N ARG A 1070 33.08 -15.20 14.51
CA ARG A 1070 33.55 -16.15 15.55
C ARG A 1070 32.57 -16.29 16.71
N ARG A 1071 31.85 -15.22 17.06
CA ARG A 1071 30.80 -15.24 18.10
C ARG A 1071 29.43 -15.64 17.57
N ARG A 1072 29.26 -15.92 16.27
CA ARG A 1072 27.97 -16.28 15.63
C ARG A 1072 26.90 -15.17 15.70
N CYS A 1073 27.30 -13.91 15.80
CA CYS A 1073 26.40 -12.75 15.68
C CYS A 1073 26.11 -12.45 14.21
N PHE A 1074 25.25 -13.26 13.59
CA PHE A 1074 25.03 -13.18 12.14
C PHE A 1074 24.35 -11.89 11.68
N SER A 1075 23.39 -11.31 12.41
CA SER A 1075 22.80 -10.00 12.08
C SER A 1075 23.83 -8.86 12.01
N LEU A 1076 24.77 -8.81 12.96
CA LEU A 1076 25.86 -7.83 12.96
C LEU A 1076 26.87 -8.13 11.85
N ALA A 1077 27.18 -9.40 11.61
CA ALA A 1077 28.03 -9.78 10.50
C ALA A 1077 27.40 -9.36 9.16
N THR A 1078 26.10 -9.62 8.95
CA THR A 1078 25.35 -9.20 7.76
C THR A 1078 25.36 -7.69 7.60
N PHE A 1079 25.05 -6.94 8.66
CA PHE A 1079 25.16 -5.47 8.66
C PHE A 1079 26.55 -4.98 8.24
N LEU A 1080 27.61 -5.50 8.86
CA LEU A 1080 28.99 -5.14 8.54
C LEU A 1080 29.36 -5.51 7.10
N MET A 1081 28.82 -6.60 6.57
CA MET A 1081 29.03 -7.00 5.18
C MET A 1081 28.26 -6.09 4.21
N GLU A 1082 27.07 -5.61 4.58
CA GLU A 1082 26.26 -4.69 3.75
C GLU A 1082 26.85 -3.27 3.69
N ILE A 1083 27.51 -2.81 4.75
CA ILE A 1083 28.15 -1.49 4.76
C ILE A 1083 29.62 -1.50 4.33
N GLY A 1084 30.23 -2.68 4.17
CA GLY A 1084 31.66 -2.84 3.85
C GLY A 1084 31.95 -2.69 2.34
N SER A 1085 33.05 -2.02 2.00
CA SER A 1085 33.51 -1.89 0.61
C SER A 1085 34.29 -3.12 0.17
N ASP A 1086 34.42 -3.34 -1.15
CA ASP A 1086 35.30 -4.39 -1.67
C ASP A 1086 36.75 -4.24 -1.17
N GLU A 1087 37.22 -3.04 -0.82
CA GLU A 1087 38.57 -2.80 -0.27
C GLU A 1087 38.70 -3.13 1.23
N TYR A 1088 37.60 -3.03 1.99
CA TYR A 1088 37.52 -3.41 3.41
C TYR A 1088 37.18 -4.89 3.63
N LEU A 1089 36.44 -5.46 2.68
CA LEU A 1089 36.16 -6.89 2.56
C LEU A 1089 37.31 -7.64 1.88
N GLN A 1090 38.10 -6.97 1.02
CA GLN A 1090 39.45 -7.39 0.69
C GLN A 1090 40.21 -7.44 2.01
N LEU A 1091 40.36 -8.65 2.53
CA LEU A 1091 41.35 -9.00 3.54
C LEU A 1091 42.74 -8.71 2.95
N LYS A 1092 43.11 -7.43 2.82
CA LYS A 1092 44.45 -6.96 2.46
C LYS A 1092 45.39 -7.47 3.54
N SER A 1093 45.93 -8.65 3.28
CA SER A 1093 47.33 -8.99 3.52
C SER A 1093 47.88 -8.57 4.89
N ARG A 1094 47.15 -8.88 5.96
CA ARG A 1094 47.72 -9.06 7.31
C ARG A 1094 47.42 -10.44 7.90
N PHE A 1095 47.12 -11.44 7.05
CA PHE A 1095 47.37 -12.84 7.38
C PHE A 1095 48.88 -13.11 7.32
N VAL A 1096 49.61 -12.46 8.21
CA VAL A 1096 51.00 -12.77 8.52
C VAL A 1096 50.96 -14.01 9.40
N TYR A 1097 51.42 -15.13 8.83
CA TYR A 1097 51.70 -16.42 9.48
C TYR A 1097 50.54 -17.13 10.21
N GLY A 1098 50.09 -18.22 9.60
CA GLY A 1098 49.48 -19.36 10.29
C GLY A 1098 47.94 -19.33 10.34
N ASN A 1099 47.33 -20.32 9.67
CA ASN A 1099 45.94 -20.74 9.80
C ASN A 1099 44.84 -19.74 9.41
N VAL A 1100 44.48 -19.72 8.12
CA VAL A 1100 43.07 -19.46 7.75
C VAL A 1100 42.31 -20.76 8.02
N GLU A 1101 41.70 -20.87 9.19
CA GLU A 1101 40.91 -22.05 9.59
C GLU A 1101 39.66 -22.19 8.70
N VAL A 1102 39.44 -23.39 8.18
CA VAL A 1102 38.21 -23.85 7.48
C VAL A 1102 36.92 -23.43 8.22
N GLU A 1103 37.02 -23.17 9.53
CA GLU A 1103 35.96 -22.66 10.40
C GLU A 1103 35.42 -21.28 9.99
N ILE A 1104 36.23 -20.36 9.45
CA ILE A 1104 35.76 -19.02 9.03
C ILE A 1104 34.91 -19.08 7.76
N LEU A 1105 35.25 -19.96 6.81
CA LEU A 1105 34.43 -20.18 5.62
C LEU A 1105 33.08 -20.81 5.98
N ASP A 1106 33.05 -21.74 6.94
CA ASP A 1106 31.78 -22.29 7.43
C ASP A 1106 30.91 -21.23 8.12
N LEU A 1107 31.53 -20.34 8.91
CA LEU A 1107 30.82 -19.21 9.53
C LEU A 1107 30.33 -18.18 8.49
N LEU A 1108 31.06 -17.96 7.40
CA LEU A 1108 30.63 -17.11 6.27
C LEU A 1108 29.45 -17.73 5.52
N PHE A 1109 29.52 -19.02 5.18
CA PHE A 1109 28.39 -19.74 4.58
C PHE A 1109 27.14 -19.73 5.48
N LYS A 1110 27.31 -19.69 6.81
CA LYS A 1110 26.22 -19.58 7.78
C LYS A 1110 25.66 -18.17 7.92
N ALA A 1111 26.49 -17.14 7.77
CA ALA A 1111 26.08 -15.74 7.86
C ALA A 1111 25.40 -15.27 6.56
N ASP A 1112 26.10 -15.43 5.43
CA ASP A 1112 25.59 -15.14 4.09
C ASP A 1112 26.38 -15.92 3.02
N PRO A 1113 25.78 -16.95 2.40
CA PRO A 1113 26.42 -17.76 1.37
C PRO A 1113 26.92 -16.97 0.14
N ARG A 1114 26.33 -15.80 -0.18
CA ARG A 1114 26.65 -14.99 -1.37
C ARG A 1114 28.14 -14.65 -1.43
N LEU A 1115 28.73 -14.31 -0.29
CA LEU A 1115 30.04 -13.69 -0.21
C LEU A 1115 31.21 -14.68 -0.34
N ALA A 1116 30.97 -15.99 -0.16
CA ALA A 1116 31.96 -17.01 -0.54
C ALA A 1116 32.20 -17.06 -2.06
N TRP A 1117 31.22 -16.59 -2.84
CA TRP A 1117 31.19 -16.63 -4.30
C TRP A 1117 31.33 -15.25 -4.96
N THR A 1118 31.37 -14.16 -4.19
CA THR A 1118 31.56 -12.81 -4.73
C THR A 1118 33.01 -12.61 -5.21
N PRO A 1119 33.25 -12.34 -6.50
CA PRO A 1119 34.58 -12.12 -7.04
C PRO A 1119 35.12 -10.76 -6.62
N ASP A 1120 36.42 -10.67 -6.32
CA ASP A 1120 37.06 -9.39 -6.08
C ASP A 1120 37.20 -8.57 -7.37
N LYS A 1121 37.55 -7.29 -7.23
CA LYS A 1121 37.80 -6.38 -8.36
C LYS A 1121 39.23 -6.44 -8.89
N SER A 1122 39.99 -7.50 -8.60
CA SER A 1122 41.29 -7.70 -9.27
C SER A 1122 41.05 -8.02 -10.75
N GLU A 1123 42.04 -7.79 -11.62
CA GLU A 1123 41.93 -8.17 -13.05
C GLU A 1123 41.55 -9.65 -13.24
N ASP A 1124 41.86 -10.48 -12.24
CA ASP A 1124 41.61 -11.92 -12.21
C ASP A 1124 40.24 -12.31 -11.59
N GLY A 1125 39.51 -11.40 -10.94
CA GLY A 1125 38.16 -11.66 -10.41
C GLY A 1125 38.07 -12.76 -9.35
N LEU A 1126 39.00 -12.81 -8.39
CA LEU A 1126 39.16 -13.92 -7.46
C LEU A 1126 38.21 -13.81 -6.26
N THR A 1127 37.46 -14.86 -5.96
CA THR A 1127 36.58 -14.93 -4.78
C THR A 1127 37.35 -15.40 -3.53
N PRO A 1128 36.82 -15.22 -2.30
CA PRO A 1128 37.39 -15.81 -1.08
C PRO A 1128 37.65 -17.34 -1.17
N LEU A 1129 36.84 -18.05 -1.95
CA LEU A 1129 37.03 -19.48 -2.29
C LEU A 1129 38.27 -19.73 -3.17
N HIS A 1130 38.58 -18.80 -4.10
CA HIS A 1130 39.76 -18.87 -4.95
C HIS A 1130 41.06 -18.71 -4.15
N TYR A 1131 41.09 -17.77 -3.19
CA TYR A 1131 42.25 -17.53 -2.34
C TYR A 1131 42.57 -18.71 -1.43
N THR A 1132 41.54 -19.34 -0.85
CA THR A 1132 41.70 -20.56 -0.04
C THR A 1132 42.09 -21.78 -0.87
N SER A 1133 41.58 -21.91 -2.11
CA SER A 1133 41.98 -22.98 -3.03
C SER A 1133 43.43 -22.85 -3.54
N ARG A 1134 43.92 -21.62 -3.79
CA ARG A 1134 45.34 -21.35 -4.13
C ARG A 1134 46.29 -21.80 -3.03
N TYR A 1135 45.87 -21.73 -1.77
CA TYR A 1135 46.62 -22.24 -0.63
C TYR A 1135 46.65 -23.78 -0.61
N ILE A 1136 45.51 -24.45 -0.86
CA ILE A 1136 45.39 -25.92 -0.92
C ILE A 1136 46.24 -26.52 -2.06
N ARG A 1137 46.39 -25.82 -3.20
CA ARG A 1137 47.23 -26.26 -4.32
C ARG A 1137 48.73 -26.32 -4.01
N ASN A 1138 49.21 -25.55 -3.03
CA ASN A 1138 50.63 -25.53 -2.69
C ASN A 1138 51.05 -26.65 -1.73
N ASP A 1139 50.10 -27.38 -1.15
CA ASP A 1139 50.38 -28.58 -0.35
C ASP A 1139 50.12 -29.86 -1.16
N ASN A 1140 51.22 -30.36 -1.75
CA ASN A 1140 51.53 -31.71 -2.21
C ASN A 1140 50.40 -32.77 -2.19
N ILE A 1141 49.95 -33.19 -3.38
CA ILE A 1141 49.61 -34.60 -3.63
C ILE A 1141 50.21 -35.05 -4.97
N SER A 1142 50.99 -36.12 -4.85
CA SER A 1142 51.87 -36.77 -5.82
C SER A 1142 51.15 -37.46 -6.99
N SER A 1143 51.84 -37.39 -8.15
CA SER A 1143 51.84 -38.22 -9.37
C SER A 1143 50.77 -39.30 -9.62
N LEU A 1144 50.01 -39.14 -10.72
CA LEU A 1144 49.85 -40.08 -11.85
C LEU A 1144 48.56 -39.77 -12.64
N TYR A 1145 48.72 -39.09 -13.78
CA TYR A 1145 48.07 -39.29 -15.09
C TYR A 1145 48.04 -37.98 -15.89
N GLN A 1146 48.98 -37.85 -16.82
CA GLN A 1146 48.88 -36.94 -17.97
C GLN A 1146 48.16 -37.66 -19.11
N ARG A 1147 47.29 -36.96 -19.86
CA ARG A 1147 47.53 -36.59 -21.29
C ARG A 1147 46.34 -35.90 -22.00
N THR A 1148 46.66 -34.71 -22.55
CA THR A 1148 46.23 -34.06 -23.81
C THR A 1148 44.76 -33.72 -24.11
N VAL A 1149 44.43 -32.41 -24.17
CA VAL A 1149 44.12 -31.60 -25.39
C VAL A 1149 44.44 -30.12 -25.08
N ALA A 1150 44.91 -29.35 -26.08
CA ALA A 1150 45.47 -27.99 -25.96
C ALA A 1150 44.49 -26.85 -26.36
N ALA A 1151 44.47 -25.80 -25.51
CA ALA A 1151 44.23 -24.34 -25.69
C ALA A 1151 42.91 -23.79 -26.30
N PRO A 1152 42.52 -22.51 -26.06
CA PRO A 1152 42.72 -21.62 -24.90
C PRO A 1152 41.37 -21.05 -24.37
N ASN A 1153 41.10 -21.00 -23.07
CA ASN A 1153 39.99 -20.18 -22.55
C ASN A 1153 40.23 -19.71 -21.12
N LYS A 1154 39.77 -18.48 -20.88
CA LYS A 1154 39.84 -17.66 -19.66
C LYS A 1154 39.69 -18.47 -18.37
N PHE A 1155 40.57 -18.20 -17.41
CA PHE A 1155 40.57 -18.78 -16.07
C PHE A 1155 39.37 -18.24 -15.25
N LEU A 1156 38.27 -18.97 -15.26
CA LEU A 1156 37.37 -19.15 -14.12
C LEU A 1156 37.64 -20.55 -13.55
N LEU A 1157 37.51 -20.75 -12.23
CA LEU A 1157 37.80 -22.00 -11.49
C LEU A 1157 37.58 -23.27 -12.30
N THR A 1158 38.53 -24.21 -12.28
CA THR A 1158 38.27 -25.52 -12.88
C THR A 1158 37.27 -26.29 -12.01
N CYS A 1159 36.23 -26.90 -12.60
CA CYS A 1159 35.15 -27.59 -11.87
C CYS A 1159 35.65 -28.65 -10.88
N SER A 1160 36.86 -29.20 -11.08
CA SER A 1160 37.53 -30.11 -10.15
C SER A 1160 37.84 -29.50 -8.77
N GLU A 1161 37.94 -28.18 -8.66
CA GLU A 1161 38.45 -27.49 -7.48
C GLU A 1161 37.34 -27.03 -6.55
N VAL A 1162 36.28 -26.48 -7.14
CA VAL A 1162 35.02 -26.19 -6.45
C VAL A 1162 34.44 -27.48 -5.85
N LYS A 1163 34.55 -28.59 -6.59
CA LYS A 1163 34.19 -29.92 -6.11
C LYS A 1163 34.92 -30.31 -4.83
N ARG A 1164 36.22 -30.02 -4.74
CA ARG A 1164 37.06 -30.44 -3.61
C ARG A 1164 36.71 -29.69 -2.32
N VAL A 1165 36.43 -28.38 -2.40
CA VAL A 1165 36.01 -27.56 -1.25
C VAL A 1165 34.61 -27.93 -0.78
N LEU A 1166 33.67 -28.16 -1.70
CA LEU A 1166 32.33 -28.61 -1.35
C LEU A 1166 32.34 -30.01 -0.72
N VAL A 1167 33.19 -30.93 -1.18
CA VAL A 1167 33.34 -32.26 -0.53
C VAL A 1167 33.88 -32.14 0.90
N GLU A 1168 34.83 -31.22 1.14
CA GLU A 1168 35.37 -31.02 2.49
C GLU A 1168 34.35 -30.37 3.43
N TYR A 1169 33.57 -29.41 2.92
CA TYR A 1169 32.44 -28.83 3.64
C TYR A 1169 31.36 -29.87 3.91
N GLN A 1170 31.06 -30.74 2.95
CA GLN A 1170 30.10 -31.84 3.08
C GLN A 1170 30.50 -32.80 4.21
N ALA A 1171 31.80 -33.08 4.35
CA ALA A 1171 32.31 -33.95 5.41
C ALA A 1171 32.19 -33.36 6.83
N LYS A 1172 32.06 -32.03 6.96
CA LYS A 1172 32.07 -31.31 8.25
C LYS A 1172 30.73 -30.65 8.62
N SER A 1173 29.80 -30.52 7.68
CA SER A 1173 28.50 -29.83 7.86
C SER A 1173 27.33 -30.80 8.15
N THR A 1174 26.19 -30.28 8.59
CA THR A 1174 24.92 -31.01 8.75
C THR A 1174 24.06 -30.95 7.47
N ASP A 1175 23.11 -31.87 7.28
CA ASP A 1175 22.20 -31.85 6.11
C ASP A 1175 21.40 -30.55 6.00
N ALA A 1176 20.98 -29.98 7.14
CA ALA A 1176 20.26 -28.71 7.16
C ALA A 1176 21.12 -27.50 6.71
N GLU A 1177 22.44 -27.57 6.89
CA GLU A 1177 23.38 -26.55 6.41
C GLU A 1177 23.67 -26.74 4.92
N ARG A 1178 23.90 -27.98 4.48
CA ARG A 1178 24.06 -28.32 3.05
C ARG A 1178 22.83 -27.95 2.23
N LYS A 1179 21.63 -28.20 2.76
CA LYS A 1179 20.36 -27.84 2.13
C LYS A 1179 20.24 -26.34 1.92
N ARG A 1180 20.61 -25.53 2.90
CA ARG A 1180 20.57 -24.06 2.79
C ARG A 1180 21.55 -23.51 1.75
N VAL A 1181 22.79 -24.01 1.75
CA VAL A 1181 23.79 -23.62 0.74
C VAL A 1181 23.34 -24.00 -0.66
N ARG A 1182 22.69 -25.17 -0.79
CA ARG A 1182 22.15 -25.65 -2.06
C ARG A 1182 20.91 -24.87 -2.52
N GLU A 1183 19.92 -24.66 -1.66
CA GLU A 1183 18.73 -23.84 -1.93
C GLU A 1183 19.11 -22.42 -2.35
N PHE A 1184 20.17 -21.87 -1.76
CA PHE A 1184 20.72 -20.59 -2.17
C PHE A 1184 21.34 -20.65 -3.58
N ALA A 1185 22.18 -21.65 -3.87
CA ALA A 1185 22.73 -21.83 -5.22
C ALA A 1185 21.61 -22.04 -6.27
N GLU A 1186 20.51 -22.69 -5.90
CA GLU A 1186 19.28 -22.86 -6.70
C GLU A 1186 18.55 -21.53 -6.92
N LYS A 1187 18.44 -20.71 -5.85
CA LYS A 1187 17.81 -19.39 -5.89
C LYS A 1187 18.57 -18.39 -6.77
N GLU A 1188 19.90 -18.38 -6.69
CA GLU A 1188 20.75 -17.46 -7.48
C GLU A 1188 21.19 -18.05 -8.83
N MET A 1189 20.65 -19.21 -9.22
CA MET A 1189 20.89 -19.88 -10.50
C MET A 1189 22.38 -20.16 -10.79
N LEU A 1190 23.17 -20.51 -9.78
CA LEU A 1190 24.60 -20.83 -9.90
C LEU A 1190 24.81 -22.22 -10.50
N ARG A 1191 24.47 -22.36 -11.79
CA ARG A 1191 24.30 -23.64 -12.51
C ARG A 1191 25.52 -24.56 -12.40
N GLU A 1192 26.74 -24.03 -12.56
CA GLU A 1192 27.97 -24.83 -12.46
C GLU A 1192 28.25 -25.33 -11.02
N ALA A 1193 27.91 -24.53 -10.01
CA ALA A 1193 28.04 -24.94 -8.61
C ALA A 1193 26.99 -26.00 -8.24
N LEU A 1194 25.77 -25.88 -8.77
CA LEU A 1194 24.70 -26.87 -8.60
C LEU A 1194 25.03 -28.21 -9.26
N GLU A 1195 25.55 -28.19 -10.49
CA GLU A 1195 26.01 -29.40 -11.17
C GLU A 1195 27.12 -30.12 -10.38
N ILE A 1196 28.03 -29.36 -9.78
CA ILE A 1196 29.09 -29.92 -8.92
C ILE A 1196 28.51 -30.45 -7.61
N MET A 1197 27.57 -29.74 -6.98
CA MET A 1197 26.84 -30.18 -5.78
C MET A 1197 26.05 -31.47 -6.05
N ASP A 1198 25.43 -31.60 -7.22
CA ASP A 1198 24.77 -32.83 -7.68
C ASP A 1198 25.75 -33.98 -7.88
N LEU A 1199 26.89 -33.70 -8.51
CA LEU A 1199 27.96 -34.68 -8.76
C LEU A 1199 28.59 -35.27 -7.49
N ILE A 1200 28.53 -34.58 -6.35
CA ILE A 1200 29.07 -35.05 -5.07
C ILE A 1200 27.99 -35.50 -4.08
N GLY A 1201 26.72 -35.48 -4.48
CA GLY A 1201 25.61 -35.79 -3.58
C GLY A 1201 25.52 -34.79 -2.41
N PHE A 1202 25.87 -33.54 -2.66
CA PHE A 1202 25.78 -32.47 -1.67
C PHE A 1202 24.29 -32.26 -1.36
N ASN A 1203 23.89 -32.73 -0.17
CA ASN A 1203 22.52 -32.78 0.34
C ASN A 1203 21.61 -33.90 -0.22
N THR A 1204 22.15 -35.03 -0.70
CA THR A 1204 21.32 -36.21 -1.01
C THR A 1204 21.28 -37.21 0.14
N THR A 1205 20.32 -37.01 1.05
CA THR A 1205 19.58 -38.06 1.78
C THR A 1205 18.15 -37.62 1.99
#